data_AF-A0A7Y4XW06-F1
#
_entry.id   AF-A0A7Y4XW06-F1
#
_cell.length_a   1.000
_cell.length_b   1.000
_cell.length_c   1.000
_cell.angle_alpha   90.00
_cell.angle_beta   90.00
_cell.angle_gamma   90.00
#
_symmetry.space_group_name_H-M   'P 1'
#
loop_
_entity.id
_entity.type
_entity.pdbx_description
1 polymer ?
#
loop_
_entity_poly.entity_id
_entity_poly.type
_entity_poly.pdbx_seq_one_letter_code
_entity_poly.pdbx_strand_id
1 'polypeptide(L)'
;MTTRTDKPSFEYSGAVRRSTHRLQITLSLIFLATLVGCGEKPLEKPKEKPSLPKVTEANPKAIASNQCARTVKADVVALDQLYYYNRLGAFNPAGLVYALRRDVVHSLDKSDQDELKKDGDDLEKLDGQPIGAGGYPGHVSLRSDKRPRPLVLRMNEGDCLEIKFTNLLSPNIDVQEEATDPETNHRMIIDTEDPVTRHVSMHVNGLDYVQSIRDDGANVGNNESSLVAPGETVTYKWYAKADTEGGHLFYSMGAAAGGEGDGGQLGLGLFGSVNVAPKNARWYRSQVTAEELKLATKKDAKGALITTQPYGQPVIDYDAQYQAADTDKPWIKTGDPILSMLNKENEIVYSDLNAIIDIDATGEPKAYCDSMSEGNACGKPYREFTTIFHDEITAVQAFSELEDEASPYSSVRDGMGINYGAAGMGAMVLANRKSFELGADGKRTNNRIGPAADCAECKLEEFFLSSWANGDPAMVVERDTNNKVTKALYPDDPSNVHHSYMGDPVRFRNMHAGPKETHVFHLHAHQWLQDKHDPNSVYLDSQTISPGAVFSYEVQYGGSGNRNMTVGDSIFHCHLYPHFAQGMWELWRSHDVFEDGSTERNLYDGEIAGGTPNPAIVPLPRTPLPPMPTKDFKGYPFFIAGEQGHRPPQPPLDLDEADYAQPSVPTLRRHIVEGGSSVKISPKAVEEMIKIAADKNCDSANTKGDLYTKGRQNSACIAGRVRAEAPPDVLGLARELDTANIKVLASDGESSEKRAIAFHAGKAQAGTLGESAVPDKTNYNWPAKGYPTCELTNNGKSEPICDDASQPLKSVLFHVNGQ
;
A
#
# COMPACT_ATOMS: atom_id res chain seq x y z
N MET A 1 -62.71 50.68 -18.55
CA MET A 1 -62.16 51.51 -17.46
C MET A 1 -60.79 50.92 -17.13
N THR A 2 -59.66 51.48 -17.58
CA THR A 2 -58.89 52.59 -16.95
C THR A 2 -58.52 52.26 -15.50
N THR A 3 -57.26 52.13 -15.07
CA THR A 3 -55.91 52.45 -15.62
C THR A 3 -54.88 51.38 -15.15
N ARG A 4 -53.79 51.04 -15.87
CA ARG A 4 -52.46 51.71 -15.92
C ARG A 4 -51.90 52.02 -14.51
N THR A 5 -50.63 51.80 -14.14
CA THR A 5 -49.37 51.58 -14.88
C THR A 5 -48.48 50.55 -14.12
N ASP A 6 -47.43 49.90 -14.64
CA ASP A 6 -46.99 49.40 -15.97
C ASP A 6 -45.75 48.47 -15.66
N LYS A 7 -44.94 48.03 -16.64
CA LYS A 7 -43.67 47.24 -16.48
C LYS A 7 -42.52 47.88 -17.27
N PRO A 8 -41.26 47.59 -16.93
CA PRO A 8 -40.24 47.40 -17.98
C PRO A 8 -39.51 46.05 -17.85
N SER A 9 -39.37 45.37 -18.97
CA SER A 9 -38.38 44.32 -19.22
C SER A 9 -37.01 44.94 -19.53
N PHE A 10 -35.92 44.36 -19.05
CA PHE A 10 -34.58 44.62 -19.59
C PHE A 10 -33.76 43.32 -19.66
N GLU A 11 -33.03 43.18 -20.76
CA GLU A 11 -32.05 42.13 -21.02
C GLU A 11 -30.83 42.30 -20.11
N TYR A 12 -30.14 41.21 -19.78
CA TYR A 12 -28.82 41.25 -19.17
C TYR A 12 -27.77 40.66 -20.11
N SER A 13 -27.05 41.55 -20.80
CA SER A 13 -25.65 41.29 -21.17
C SER A 13 -24.77 42.02 -20.17
N GLY A 14 -23.75 41.36 -19.62
CA GLY A 14 -22.90 41.98 -18.60
C GLY A 14 -21.86 41.01 -18.04
N ALA A 15 -20.61 41.18 -18.46
CA ALA A 15 -19.49 40.39 -17.95
C ALA A 15 -19.27 40.64 -16.44
N VAL A 16 -19.18 39.56 -15.65
CA VAL A 16 -18.83 39.65 -14.23
C VAL A 16 -17.31 39.79 -14.09
N ARG A 17 -16.83 41.03 -13.99
CA ARG A 17 -15.49 41.33 -13.48
C ARG A 17 -15.40 40.89 -12.02
N ARG A 18 -14.65 39.82 -11.71
CA ARG A 18 -14.21 39.55 -10.33
C ARG A 18 -13.31 40.72 -9.88
N SER A 19 -13.65 41.35 -8.75
CA SER A 19 -12.91 42.50 -8.23
C SER A 19 -11.65 42.07 -7.48
N THR A 20 -10.48 42.48 -7.96
CA THR A 20 -9.21 42.33 -7.23
C THR A 20 -9.16 43.26 -6.02
N HIS A 21 -9.54 42.77 -4.84
CA HIS A 21 -9.26 43.46 -3.57
C HIS A 21 -7.84 43.12 -3.11
N ARG A 22 -6.88 44.01 -3.40
CA ARG A 22 -5.56 43.98 -2.78
C ARG A 22 -5.65 44.40 -1.32
N LEU A 23 -5.67 43.43 -0.41
CA LEU A 23 -5.55 43.70 1.02
C LEU A 23 -4.06 43.75 1.41
N GLN A 24 -3.48 44.96 1.49
CA GLN A 24 -2.16 45.14 2.11
C GLN A 24 -2.28 44.95 3.62
N ILE A 25 -1.93 43.77 4.12
CA ILE A 25 -1.72 43.55 5.56
C ILE A 25 -0.25 43.85 5.87
N THR A 26 -0.03 44.95 6.59
CA THR A 26 1.29 45.31 7.13
C THR A 26 1.61 44.37 8.30
N LEU A 27 2.63 43.51 8.15
CA LEU A 27 2.98 42.53 9.17
C LEU A 27 3.80 43.15 10.32
N SER A 28 3.11 43.65 11.35
CA SER A 28 3.73 44.08 12.60
C SER A 28 3.98 42.88 13.52
N LEU A 29 5.17 42.29 13.47
CA LEU A 29 5.58 41.28 14.45
C LEU A 29 5.75 41.90 15.84
N ILE A 30 4.92 41.47 16.80
CA ILE A 30 5.16 41.67 18.24
C ILE A 30 5.79 40.40 18.79
N PHE A 31 7.13 40.40 18.92
CA PHE A 31 7.86 39.36 19.65
C PHE A 31 7.91 39.72 21.13
N LEU A 32 7.23 38.95 21.99
CA LEU A 32 7.35 39.07 23.45
C LEU A 32 8.39 38.07 23.96
N ALA A 33 9.67 38.40 23.81
CA ALA A 33 10.78 37.62 24.36
C ALA A 33 11.14 38.10 25.77
N THR A 34 11.19 37.18 26.74
CA THR A 34 11.59 37.46 28.12
C THR A 34 13.10 37.71 28.22
N LEU A 35 13.46 38.83 28.86
CA LEU A 35 14.86 39.25 29.03
C LEU A 35 15.57 38.47 30.13
N VAL A 36 16.67 37.81 29.77
CA VAL A 36 17.85 37.64 30.65
C VAL A 36 19.04 38.23 29.91
N GLY A 37 19.54 39.36 30.42
CA GLY A 37 20.45 40.23 29.66
C GLY A 37 21.93 39.89 29.80
N CYS A 38 22.72 40.37 28.83
CA CYS A 38 24.15 40.63 28.95
C CYS A 38 24.49 41.93 28.19
N GLY A 39 25.49 42.66 28.68
CA GLY A 39 25.66 44.10 28.42
C GLY A 39 26.08 44.52 27.00
N GLU A 40 25.69 45.73 26.63
CA GLU A 40 26.01 46.38 25.35
C GLU A 40 27.49 46.80 25.24
N LYS A 41 28.06 46.61 24.04
CA LYS A 41 29.10 47.49 23.49
C LYS A 41 28.78 47.76 22.00
N PRO A 42 28.99 48.98 21.48
CA PRO A 42 28.68 49.29 20.09
C PRO A 42 29.71 48.67 19.14
N LEU A 43 29.22 48.04 18.05
CA LEU A 43 30.06 47.56 16.95
C LEU A 43 30.50 48.72 16.04
N GLU A 44 31.78 48.76 15.67
CA GLU A 44 32.31 49.70 14.67
C GLU A 44 31.76 49.42 13.27
N LYS A 45 31.73 50.46 12.42
CA LYS A 45 31.33 50.33 11.01
C LYS A 45 32.30 49.41 10.24
N PRO A 46 31.81 48.55 9.33
CA PRO A 46 32.69 47.67 8.55
C PRO A 46 33.64 48.48 7.66
N LYS A 47 34.92 48.12 7.69
CA LYS A 47 35.88 48.49 6.64
C LYS A 47 35.69 47.58 5.42
N GLU A 48 36.27 48.03 4.30
CA GLU A 48 36.14 47.54 2.92
C GLU A 48 35.81 46.04 2.72
N LYS A 49 34.93 45.78 1.75
CA LYS A 49 34.59 44.42 1.29
C LYS A 49 35.87 43.66 0.89
N PRO A 50 36.11 42.44 1.40
CA PRO A 50 37.08 41.55 0.79
C PRO A 50 36.66 41.27 -0.66
N SER A 51 37.58 41.42 -1.61
CA SER A 51 37.37 40.91 -2.96
C SER A 51 37.23 39.39 -2.89
N LEU A 52 36.13 38.85 -3.43
CA LEU A 52 35.99 37.41 -3.64
C LEU A 52 37.24 36.89 -4.37
N PRO A 53 37.85 35.78 -3.92
CA PRO A 53 38.95 35.19 -4.65
C PRO A 53 38.44 34.85 -6.06
N LYS A 54 39.19 35.26 -7.09
CA LYS A 54 38.89 34.84 -8.46
C LYS A 54 38.91 33.30 -8.48
N VAL A 55 37.80 32.70 -8.88
CA VAL A 55 37.76 31.27 -9.19
C VAL A 55 38.75 31.04 -10.33
N THR A 56 39.91 30.48 -10.00
CA THR A 56 40.82 29.91 -10.98
C THR A 56 40.08 28.75 -11.64
N GLU A 57 40.01 28.74 -12.97
CA GLU A 57 39.38 27.67 -13.75
C GLU A 57 39.83 26.31 -13.20
N ALA A 58 38.87 25.52 -12.73
CA ALA A 58 39.15 24.19 -12.23
C ALA A 58 39.70 23.35 -13.38
N ASN A 59 40.96 22.95 -13.25
CA ASN A 59 41.63 22.09 -14.22
C ASN A 59 40.78 20.82 -14.41
N PRO A 60 40.26 20.52 -15.63
CA PRO A 60 39.31 19.41 -15.85
C PRO A 60 40.05 18.07 -15.84
N LYS A 61 40.54 17.68 -14.66
CA LYS A 61 41.19 16.41 -14.39
C LYS A 61 40.23 15.50 -13.66
N ALA A 62 39.58 14.64 -14.45
CA ALA A 62 38.91 13.42 -14.05
C ALA A 62 38.01 13.56 -12.80
N ILE A 63 36.71 13.74 -13.05
CA ILE A 63 35.72 12.98 -12.27
C ILE A 63 36.22 11.53 -12.30
N ALA A 64 36.54 10.95 -11.15
CA ALA A 64 36.90 9.55 -11.09
C ALA A 64 35.71 8.77 -11.64
N SER A 65 35.87 8.06 -12.76
CA SER A 65 34.75 7.32 -13.33
C SER A 65 34.36 6.23 -12.34
N ASN A 66 33.23 6.43 -11.65
CA ASN A 66 32.64 5.43 -10.76
C ASN A 66 32.50 4.14 -11.56
N GLN A 67 33.36 3.16 -11.28
CA GLN A 67 33.44 1.95 -12.08
C GLN A 67 32.28 1.04 -11.66
N CYS A 68 31.20 1.10 -12.43
CA CYS A 68 30.06 0.20 -12.33
C CYS A 68 30.56 -1.26 -12.29
N ALA A 69 30.26 -1.99 -11.22
CA ALA A 69 30.54 -3.43 -11.14
C ALA A 69 29.74 -4.20 -12.20
N ARG A 70 28.48 -3.77 -12.41
CA ARG A 70 27.58 -4.16 -13.50
C ARG A 70 26.74 -2.94 -13.89
N THR A 71 26.25 -2.90 -15.14
CA THR A 71 25.18 -1.97 -15.53
C THR A 71 23.87 -2.75 -15.61
N VAL A 72 22.90 -2.39 -14.78
CA VAL A 72 21.49 -2.79 -14.87
C VAL A 72 20.77 -1.78 -15.76
N LYS A 73 19.77 -2.21 -16.53
CA LYS A 73 19.07 -1.38 -17.52
C LYS A 73 17.58 -1.37 -17.30
N ALA A 74 16.92 -0.24 -17.55
CA ALA A 74 15.46 -0.18 -17.63
C ALA A 74 15.02 0.69 -18.82
N ASP A 75 14.06 0.22 -19.60
CA ASP A 75 13.35 1.05 -20.59
C ASP A 75 12.04 1.51 -19.94
N VAL A 76 11.99 2.79 -19.56
CA VAL A 76 10.94 3.37 -18.72
C VAL A 76 10.20 4.43 -19.52
N VAL A 77 8.89 4.52 -19.29
CA VAL A 77 8.05 5.58 -19.83
C VAL A 77 7.29 6.28 -18.72
N ALA A 78 6.94 7.55 -18.95
CA ALA A 78 5.84 8.22 -18.25
C ALA A 78 4.65 8.31 -19.21
N LEU A 79 3.44 8.03 -18.72
CA LEU A 79 2.21 8.12 -19.49
C LEU A 79 1.06 8.68 -18.63
N ASP A 80 0.07 9.22 -19.33
CA ASP A 80 -1.27 9.46 -18.78
C ASP A 80 -1.95 8.13 -18.48
N GLN A 81 -2.60 8.04 -17.33
CA GLN A 81 -3.25 6.83 -16.85
C GLN A 81 -4.32 7.19 -15.81
N LEU A 82 -5.58 7.19 -16.22
CA LEU A 82 -6.70 7.14 -15.29
C LEU A 82 -6.59 5.84 -14.46
N TYR A 83 -6.70 5.95 -13.12
CA TYR A 83 -6.70 4.78 -12.24
C TYR A 83 -7.62 4.94 -11.03
N TYR A 84 -8.17 3.82 -10.56
CA TYR A 84 -9.03 3.76 -9.38
C TYR A 84 -8.22 3.51 -8.11
N TYR A 85 -8.49 4.29 -7.07
CA TYR A 85 -7.91 4.13 -5.73
C TYR A 85 -8.51 2.94 -4.97
N ASN A 86 -9.80 2.67 -5.16
CA ASN A 86 -10.53 1.60 -4.47
C ASN A 86 -11.82 1.17 -5.19
N ARG A 87 -12.38 0.05 -4.71
CA ARG A 87 -13.57 -0.62 -5.27
C ARG A 87 -14.84 0.22 -5.23
N LEU A 88 -14.94 1.21 -4.35
CA LEU A 88 -16.12 2.05 -4.21
C LEU A 88 -16.20 3.11 -5.31
N GLY A 89 -15.13 3.31 -6.07
CA GLY A 89 -15.12 4.14 -7.27
C GLY A 89 -14.46 5.50 -7.10
N ALA A 90 -13.63 5.71 -6.07
CA ALA A 90 -12.72 6.85 -6.05
C ALA A 90 -11.59 6.66 -7.08
N PHE A 91 -11.26 7.68 -7.87
CA PHE A 91 -10.28 7.58 -8.97
C PHE A 91 -9.53 8.90 -9.23
N ASN A 92 -8.34 8.78 -9.83
CA ASN A 92 -7.62 9.91 -10.39
C ASN A 92 -7.86 9.94 -11.91
N PRO A 93 -8.55 10.95 -12.47
CA PRO A 93 -8.66 11.15 -13.91
C PRO A 93 -7.30 11.52 -14.53
N ALA A 94 -6.68 12.58 -14.01
CA ALA A 94 -5.39 13.13 -14.47
C ALA A 94 -4.17 12.36 -13.92
N GLY A 95 -4.31 11.04 -13.73
CA GLY A 95 -3.27 10.20 -13.16
C GLY A 95 -2.05 10.13 -14.08
N LEU A 96 -0.86 10.37 -13.53
CA LEU A 96 0.40 10.28 -14.25
C LEU A 96 1.26 9.19 -13.63
N VAL A 97 1.67 8.19 -14.43
CA VAL A 97 2.42 7.02 -13.90
C VAL A 97 3.71 6.77 -14.67
N TYR A 98 4.72 6.25 -13.95
CA TYR A 98 5.86 5.59 -14.57
C TYR A 98 5.58 4.11 -14.79
N ALA A 99 6.03 3.58 -15.93
CA ALA A 99 5.90 2.18 -16.27
C ALA A 99 7.17 1.65 -16.95
N LEU A 100 7.43 0.34 -16.83
CA LEU A 100 8.34 -0.31 -17.78
C LEU A 100 7.67 -0.31 -19.16
N ARG A 101 8.43 0.01 -20.21
CA ARG A 101 7.93 0.05 -21.59
C ARG A 101 7.23 -1.23 -22.06
N ARG A 102 7.58 -2.38 -21.49
CA ARG A 102 6.96 -3.69 -21.77
C ARG A 102 5.57 -3.89 -21.14
N ASP A 103 5.20 -3.03 -20.20
CA ASP A 103 3.90 -3.01 -19.53
C ASP A 103 2.95 -1.93 -20.09
N VAL A 104 3.25 -1.41 -21.28
CA VAL A 104 2.45 -0.38 -21.96
C VAL A 104 2.02 -0.84 -23.36
N VAL A 105 0.75 -0.60 -23.67
CA VAL A 105 0.10 -0.89 -24.95
C VAL A 105 -0.36 0.40 -25.63
N HIS A 106 -0.63 0.33 -26.92
CA HIS A 106 -1.36 1.40 -27.60
C HIS A 106 -2.80 1.45 -27.08
N SER A 107 -3.32 2.67 -26.95
CA SER A 107 -4.70 2.96 -26.57
C SER A 107 -5.24 3.92 -27.63
N LEU A 108 -5.89 3.38 -28.66
CA LEU A 108 -6.19 4.09 -29.91
C LEU A 108 -7.67 3.97 -30.26
N ASP A 109 -8.32 5.10 -30.53
CA ASP A 109 -9.72 5.16 -30.93
C ASP A 109 -9.93 5.46 -32.43
N LYS A 110 -11.18 5.69 -32.85
CA LYS A 110 -11.52 5.97 -34.26
C LYS A 110 -11.27 7.41 -34.69
N SER A 111 -11.25 8.34 -33.76
CA SER A 111 -10.91 9.74 -34.01
C SER A 111 -9.39 9.93 -34.14
N ASP A 112 -8.60 9.20 -33.36
CA ASP A 112 -7.13 9.16 -33.44
C ASP A 112 -6.61 8.82 -34.84
N GLN A 113 -7.37 8.02 -35.61
CA GLN A 113 -7.00 7.66 -36.98
C GLN A 113 -6.92 8.86 -37.93
N ASP A 114 -7.68 9.93 -37.71
CA ASP A 114 -7.62 11.13 -38.55
C ASP A 114 -6.49 12.09 -38.12
N GLU A 115 -6.06 12.04 -36.86
CA GLU A 115 -4.99 12.89 -36.31
C GLU A 115 -3.59 12.27 -36.48
N LEU A 116 -3.42 10.99 -36.14
CA LEU A 116 -2.12 10.30 -36.10
C LEU A 116 -1.69 9.68 -37.44
N LYS A 117 -2.45 9.93 -38.50
CA LYS A 117 -2.37 9.24 -39.80
C LYS A 117 -0.98 9.35 -40.45
N LYS A 118 -0.20 8.26 -40.38
CA LYS A 118 0.99 8.03 -41.20
C LYS A 118 0.61 7.17 -42.40
N ASP A 119 1.21 7.43 -43.57
CA ASP A 119 0.91 6.71 -44.80
C ASP A 119 1.16 5.20 -44.67
N GLY A 120 0.08 4.42 -44.55
CA GLY A 120 0.10 2.95 -44.59
C GLY A 120 -0.13 2.22 -43.26
N ASP A 121 -0.24 2.93 -42.12
CA ASP A 121 -0.49 2.31 -40.82
C ASP A 121 -1.99 2.05 -40.59
N ASP A 122 -2.34 0.82 -40.21
CA ASP A 122 -3.69 0.41 -39.81
C ASP A 122 -3.83 0.53 -38.29
N LEU A 123 -4.03 1.76 -37.82
CA LEU A 123 -3.95 2.12 -36.40
C LEU A 123 -4.98 1.39 -35.51
N GLU A 124 -6.16 1.01 -36.05
CA GLU A 124 -7.17 0.20 -35.31
C GLU A 124 -6.63 -1.18 -34.91
N LYS A 125 -5.64 -1.71 -35.65
CA LYS A 125 -5.01 -3.01 -35.33
C LYS A 125 -3.85 -2.91 -34.34
N LEU A 126 -3.45 -1.70 -33.97
CA LEU A 126 -2.44 -1.48 -32.93
C LEU A 126 -3.07 -1.40 -31.54
N ASP A 127 -4.36 -1.07 -31.42
CA ASP A 127 -5.03 -0.96 -30.11
C ASP A 127 -4.86 -2.24 -29.26
N GLY A 128 -4.52 -2.06 -27.98
CA GLY A 128 -4.17 -3.13 -27.05
C GLY A 128 -2.88 -3.89 -27.37
N GLN A 129 -2.15 -3.58 -28.45
CA GLN A 129 -0.87 -4.21 -28.78
C GLN A 129 0.30 -3.53 -28.06
N PRO A 130 1.36 -4.27 -27.68
CA PRO A 130 2.55 -3.69 -27.06
C PRO A 130 3.21 -2.64 -27.96
N ILE A 131 3.54 -1.47 -27.38
CA ILE A 131 4.07 -0.32 -28.15
C ILE A 131 5.45 -0.53 -28.78
N GLY A 132 6.13 -1.62 -28.41
CA GLY A 132 7.49 -1.93 -28.87
C GLY A 132 8.46 -0.79 -28.57
N ALA A 133 9.25 -0.39 -29.57
CA ALA A 133 10.14 0.77 -29.49
C ALA A 133 9.45 2.12 -29.83
N GLY A 134 8.15 2.10 -30.14
CA GLY A 134 7.35 3.27 -30.48
C GLY A 134 6.45 3.72 -29.32
N GLY A 135 5.17 3.89 -29.64
CA GLY A 135 4.20 4.60 -28.79
C GLY A 135 3.85 5.96 -29.39
N TYR A 136 2.59 6.35 -29.27
CA TYR A 136 2.09 7.67 -29.65
C TYR A 136 1.82 8.44 -28.35
N PRO A 137 2.50 9.56 -28.06
CA PRO A 137 2.30 10.30 -26.81
C PRO A 137 0.83 10.72 -26.65
N GLY A 138 0.22 10.41 -25.51
CA GLY A 138 -1.23 10.59 -25.26
C GLY A 138 -2.14 9.43 -25.70
N HIS A 139 -1.66 8.47 -26.50
CA HIS A 139 -2.45 7.35 -27.04
C HIS A 139 -1.85 5.99 -26.66
N VAL A 140 -1.53 5.85 -25.37
CA VAL A 140 -0.96 4.66 -24.74
C VAL A 140 -1.57 4.47 -23.36
N SER A 141 -1.61 3.23 -22.88
CA SER A 141 -2.09 2.89 -21.54
C SER A 141 -1.29 1.73 -20.94
N LEU A 142 -1.32 1.58 -19.61
CA LEU A 142 -0.91 0.34 -18.97
C LEU A 142 -1.76 -0.82 -19.49
N ARG A 143 -1.13 -1.99 -19.61
CA ARG A 143 -1.87 -3.21 -19.98
C ARG A 143 -2.98 -3.48 -18.97
N SER A 144 -4.11 -4.01 -19.44
CA SER A 144 -5.26 -4.34 -18.59
C SER A 144 -4.99 -5.43 -17.53
N ASP A 145 -3.90 -6.21 -17.66
CA ASP A 145 -3.42 -7.16 -16.64
C ASP A 145 -2.48 -6.54 -15.59
N LYS A 146 -2.13 -5.26 -15.71
CA LYS A 146 -1.23 -4.57 -14.79
C LYS A 146 -1.93 -3.50 -13.96
N ARG A 147 -1.79 -3.59 -12.64
CA ARG A 147 -2.27 -2.59 -11.71
C ARG A 147 -1.40 -1.33 -11.80
N PRO A 148 -2.00 -0.13 -11.90
CA PRO A 148 -1.28 1.13 -11.70
C PRO A 148 -0.66 1.16 -10.30
N ARG A 149 0.68 1.22 -10.24
CA ARG A 149 1.50 1.26 -9.01
C ARG A 149 2.71 2.18 -9.23
N PRO A 150 3.30 2.78 -8.17
CA PRO A 150 4.58 3.46 -8.30
C PRO A 150 5.66 2.51 -8.81
N LEU A 151 6.46 2.96 -9.77
CA LEU A 151 7.47 2.11 -10.40
C LEU A 151 8.62 1.80 -9.42
N VAL A 152 8.85 0.53 -9.11
CA VAL A 152 10.00 0.09 -8.29
C VAL A 152 11.06 -0.56 -9.17
N LEU A 153 12.19 0.13 -9.30
CA LEU A 153 13.41 -0.36 -9.92
C LEU A 153 14.35 -0.89 -8.84
N ARG A 154 15.23 -1.84 -9.20
CA ARG A 154 16.19 -2.46 -8.28
C ARG A 154 17.58 -2.55 -8.88
N MET A 155 18.59 -2.29 -8.06
CA MET A 155 19.99 -2.54 -8.36
C MET A 155 20.74 -2.94 -7.08
N ASN A 156 21.95 -3.46 -7.22
CA ASN A 156 22.78 -3.81 -6.06
C ASN A 156 23.80 -2.70 -5.77
N GLU A 157 24.32 -2.65 -4.54
CA GLU A 157 25.49 -1.82 -4.23
C GLU A 157 26.67 -2.12 -5.17
N GLY A 158 27.24 -1.07 -5.75
CA GLY A 158 28.28 -1.12 -6.78
C GLY A 158 27.76 -1.21 -8.22
N ASP A 159 26.46 -1.40 -8.45
CA ASP A 159 25.88 -1.33 -9.79
C ASP A 159 25.69 0.13 -10.26
N CYS A 160 25.64 0.30 -11.57
CA CYS A 160 25.01 1.46 -12.19
C CYS A 160 23.64 1.06 -12.76
N LEU A 161 22.63 1.90 -12.57
CA LEU A 161 21.33 1.80 -13.23
C LEU A 161 21.31 2.76 -14.43
N GLU A 162 21.10 2.22 -15.62
CA GLU A 162 21.01 2.94 -16.90
C GLU A 162 19.56 2.93 -17.38
N ILE A 163 18.90 4.08 -17.30
CA ILE A 163 17.47 4.21 -17.62
C ILE A 163 17.34 4.89 -18.97
N LYS A 164 16.78 4.19 -19.96
CA LYS A 164 16.26 4.79 -21.19
C LYS A 164 14.85 5.28 -20.89
N PHE A 165 14.70 6.57 -20.66
CA PHE A 165 13.43 7.19 -20.28
C PHE A 165 12.77 7.88 -21.48
N THR A 166 11.49 7.63 -21.71
CA THR A 166 10.70 8.28 -22.78
C THR A 166 9.46 8.95 -22.20
N ASN A 167 9.19 10.18 -22.60
CA ASN A 167 7.95 10.85 -22.26
C ASN A 167 6.86 10.45 -23.28
N LEU A 168 5.80 9.77 -22.84
CA LEU A 168 4.61 9.44 -23.63
C LEU A 168 3.34 10.15 -23.11
N LEU A 169 3.48 11.18 -22.28
CA LEU A 169 2.38 12.07 -21.92
C LEU A 169 1.76 12.70 -23.17
N SER A 170 0.45 12.95 -23.14
CA SER A 170 -0.22 13.80 -24.12
C SER A 170 0.50 15.15 -24.25
N PRO A 171 0.79 15.62 -25.48
CA PRO A 171 1.34 16.95 -25.71
C PRO A 171 0.29 18.04 -25.50
N ASN A 172 -1.00 17.69 -25.56
CA ASN A 172 -2.11 18.56 -25.25
C ASN A 172 -2.34 18.54 -23.74
N ILE A 173 -2.50 19.73 -23.15
CA ILE A 173 -2.95 19.88 -21.75
C ILE A 173 -4.47 19.93 -21.82
N ASP A 174 -5.14 18.87 -21.38
CA ASP A 174 -6.60 18.89 -21.26
C ASP A 174 -6.97 19.39 -19.87
N VAL A 175 -7.58 20.57 -19.81
CA VAL A 175 -7.94 21.24 -18.55
C VAL A 175 -9.29 20.75 -18.01
N GLN A 176 -9.99 19.90 -18.77
CA GLN A 176 -11.34 19.43 -18.48
C GLN A 176 -11.58 18.01 -19.02
N GLU A 177 -11.62 17.01 -18.14
CA GLU A 177 -12.02 15.65 -18.53
C GLU A 177 -13.52 15.38 -18.36
N GLU A 178 -14.13 14.67 -19.31
CA GLU A 178 -15.47 14.09 -19.14
C GLU A 178 -15.37 12.70 -18.49
N ALA A 179 -15.80 12.58 -17.23
CA ALA A 179 -15.99 11.28 -16.56
C ALA A 179 -17.47 10.97 -16.30
N THR A 180 -17.76 9.78 -15.79
CA THR A 180 -19.11 9.39 -15.36
C THR A 180 -19.13 9.19 -13.84
N ASP A 181 -20.06 9.86 -13.18
CA ASP A 181 -20.32 9.76 -11.74
C ASP A 181 -20.64 8.31 -11.33
N PRO A 182 -19.88 7.67 -10.42
CA PRO A 182 -20.12 6.30 -10.00
C PRO A 182 -21.41 6.12 -9.16
N GLU A 183 -21.93 7.20 -8.55
CA GLU A 183 -23.21 7.21 -7.83
C GLU A 183 -24.39 7.50 -8.77
N THR A 184 -24.33 8.58 -9.56
CA THR A 184 -25.50 9.03 -10.36
C THR A 184 -25.50 8.55 -11.81
N ASN A 185 -24.41 7.94 -12.30
CA ASN A 185 -24.22 7.52 -13.69
C ASN A 185 -24.43 8.67 -14.72
N HIS A 186 -24.23 9.91 -14.28
CA HIS A 186 -24.26 11.10 -15.14
C HIS A 186 -22.85 11.51 -15.57
N ARG A 187 -22.74 12.17 -16.72
CA ARG A 187 -21.49 12.80 -17.15
C ARG A 187 -21.15 14.00 -16.26
N MET A 188 -19.91 14.06 -15.83
CA MET A 188 -19.30 15.17 -15.09
C MET A 188 -18.14 15.75 -15.89
N ILE A 189 -17.88 17.04 -15.74
CA ILE A 189 -16.67 17.70 -16.25
C ILE A 189 -15.78 17.98 -15.04
N ILE A 190 -14.56 17.45 -15.05
CA ILE A 190 -13.61 17.53 -13.94
C ILE A 190 -12.46 18.45 -14.34
N ASP A 191 -12.09 19.39 -13.46
CA ASP A 191 -10.84 20.13 -13.60
C ASP A 191 -9.69 19.17 -13.25
N THR A 192 -8.79 18.95 -14.20
CA THR A 192 -7.70 17.97 -14.12
C THR A 192 -6.53 18.44 -13.26
N GLU A 193 -6.51 19.72 -12.87
CA GLU A 193 -5.40 20.39 -12.17
C GLU A 193 -4.03 20.26 -12.88
N ASP A 194 -4.07 19.99 -14.18
CA ASP A 194 -2.92 19.53 -14.95
C ASP A 194 -1.81 20.59 -15.03
N PRO A 195 -0.55 20.28 -14.65
CA PRO A 195 0.54 21.23 -14.73
C PRO A 195 0.73 21.78 -16.15
N VAL A 196 0.97 23.10 -16.24
CA VAL A 196 1.16 23.86 -17.50
C VAL A 196 2.31 23.32 -18.39
N THR A 197 3.11 22.38 -17.88
CA THR A 197 4.17 21.69 -18.63
C THR A 197 3.95 20.18 -18.65
N ARG A 198 3.91 19.63 -19.87
CA ARG A 198 3.94 18.19 -20.15
C ARG A 198 5.37 17.64 -20.28
N HIS A 199 6.40 18.44 -19.94
CA HIS A 199 7.76 17.91 -19.77
C HIS A 199 7.84 17.13 -18.46
N VAL A 200 8.51 15.99 -18.47
CA VAL A 200 8.77 15.15 -17.30
C VAL A 200 10.24 14.76 -17.26
N SER A 201 10.66 14.23 -16.13
CA SER A 201 11.99 13.66 -15.93
C SER A 201 11.96 12.51 -14.94
N MET A 202 13.10 11.89 -14.68
CA MET A 202 13.30 11.09 -13.46
C MET A 202 14.47 11.70 -12.68
N HIS A 203 14.19 12.28 -11.52
CA HIS A 203 15.19 12.75 -10.56
C HIS A 203 15.21 11.81 -9.36
N VAL A 204 16.39 11.40 -8.87
CA VAL A 204 16.52 10.43 -7.76
C VAL A 204 17.30 10.98 -6.57
N ASN A 205 16.76 10.76 -5.37
CA ASN A 205 17.40 11.19 -4.13
C ASN A 205 18.51 10.21 -3.69
N GLY A 206 19.74 10.71 -3.54
CA GLY A 206 20.81 10.01 -2.81
C GLY A 206 21.68 9.02 -3.61
N LEU A 207 21.53 8.95 -4.94
CA LEU A 207 22.43 8.19 -5.82
C LEU A 207 23.41 9.11 -6.56
N ASP A 208 24.56 8.58 -6.96
CA ASP A 208 25.59 9.38 -7.63
C ASP A 208 25.38 9.41 -9.17
N TYR A 209 25.55 10.58 -9.79
CA TYR A 209 25.49 10.76 -11.25
C TYR A 209 26.76 10.23 -11.93
N VAL A 210 26.61 9.54 -13.08
CA VAL A 210 27.71 8.76 -13.68
C VAL A 210 28.36 9.45 -14.87
N GLN A 211 27.57 10.02 -15.79
CA GLN A 211 28.06 10.64 -17.02
C GLN A 211 28.28 12.14 -16.82
N SER A 212 27.26 12.83 -16.30
CA SER A 212 27.28 14.29 -16.10
C SER A 212 26.12 14.75 -15.21
N ILE A 213 26.03 16.06 -14.96
CA ILE A 213 24.85 16.66 -14.32
C ILE A 213 23.54 16.45 -15.10
N ARG A 214 23.57 15.96 -16.35
CA ARG A 214 22.36 15.61 -17.11
C ARG A 214 21.71 14.29 -16.65
N ASP A 215 22.38 13.51 -15.79
CA ASP A 215 21.77 12.35 -15.12
C ASP A 215 20.84 12.77 -13.95
N ASP A 216 20.81 14.06 -13.59
CA ASP A 216 20.04 14.64 -12.48
C ASP A 216 18.52 14.61 -12.71
N GLY A 217 18.07 14.69 -13.96
CA GLY A 217 16.65 14.79 -14.28
C GLY A 217 15.99 16.10 -13.82
N ALA A 218 16.72 17.20 -13.72
CA ALA A 218 16.17 18.50 -13.36
C ALA A 218 16.58 19.63 -14.33
N ASN A 219 15.92 20.78 -14.19
CA ASN A 219 16.26 22.03 -14.86
C ASN A 219 16.42 23.14 -13.81
N VAL A 220 17.57 23.15 -13.14
CA VAL A 220 17.83 24.01 -11.98
C VAL A 220 19.10 24.85 -12.14
N GLY A 221 19.01 26.13 -11.77
CA GLY A 221 20.15 27.06 -11.79
C GLY A 221 20.72 27.29 -13.19
N ASN A 222 21.99 26.92 -13.38
CA ASN A 222 22.73 27.05 -14.65
C ASN A 222 22.96 25.69 -15.33
N ASN A 223 22.32 24.60 -14.87
CA ASN A 223 22.45 23.29 -15.49
C ASN A 223 21.77 23.31 -16.88
N GLU A 224 22.27 22.52 -17.83
CA GLU A 224 21.48 22.19 -19.02
C GLU A 224 20.26 21.38 -18.59
N SER A 225 19.08 21.70 -19.12
CA SER A 225 17.86 20.95 -18.82
C SER A 225 18.04 19.47 -19.15
N SER A 226 17.68 18.62 -18.18
CA SER A 226 17.55 17.17 -18.33
C SER A 226 16.08 16.70 -18.19
N LEU A 227 15.14 17.62 -18.41
CA LEU A 227 13.72 17.33 -18.63
C LEU A 227 13.49 16.85 -20.08
N VAL A 228 12.42 16.11 -20.30
CA VAL A 228 12.10 15.42 -21.56
C VAL A 228 10.73 15.88 -22.07
N ALA A 229 10.66 16.39 -23.30
CA ALA A 229 9.41 16.81 -23.93
C ALA A 229 8.59 15.58 -24.41
N PRO A 230 7.26 15.69 -24.59
CA PRO A 230 6.44 14.61 -25.13
C PRO A 230 6.99 14.03 -26.44
N GLY A 231 7.12 12.71 -26.50
CA GLY A 231 7.71 11.97 -27.62
C GLY A 231 9.24 11.88 -27.62
N GLU A 232 9.95 12.62 -26.77
CA GLU A 232 11.41 12.54 -26.68
C GLU A 232 11.89 11.42 -25.75
N THR A 233 13.14 10.98 -25.97
CA THR A 233 13.83 9.95 -25.18
C THR A 233 15.16 10.50 -24.68
N VAL A 234 15.51 10.23 -23.42
CA VAL A 234 16.81 10.50 -22.82
C VAL A 234 17.37 9.23 -22.17
N THR A 235 18.65 9.24 -21.82
CA THR A 235 19.24 8.23 -20.94
C THR A 235 19.75 8.90 -19.67
N TYR A 236 19.29 8.42 -18.52
CA TYR A 236 19.85 8.76 -17.20
C TYR A 236 20.74 7.61 -16.73
N LYS A 237 21.83 7.91 -16.00
CA LYS A 237 22.68 6.90 -15.40
C LYS A 237 23.10 7.24 -13.97
N TRP A 238 22.67 6.39 -13.04
CA TRP A 238 22.89 6.53 -11.60
C TRP A 238 23.78 5.40 -11.07
N TYR A 239 24.48 5.63 -9.97
CA TYR A 239 25.38 4.67 -9.32
C TYR A 239 25.06 4.52 -7.84
N ALA A 240 24.89 3.27 -7.40
CA ALA A 240 24.89 2.90 -6.00
C ALA A 240 26.34 2.72 -5.53
N LYS A 241 26.87 3.68 -4.77
CA LYS A 241 28.15 3.53 -4.07
C LYS A 241 28.01 2.53 -2.91
N ALA A 242 29.12 2.15 -2.30
CA ALA A 242 29.07 1.40 -1.04
C ALA A 242 28.31 2.19 0.04
N ASP A 243 27.66 1.47 0.95
CA ASP A 243 26.86 2.02 2.05
C ASP A 243 25.64 2.83 1.55
N THR A 244 25.02 2.39 0.45
CA THR A 244 23.74 2.95 -0.07
C THR A 244 22.61 1.93 -0.14
N GLU A 245 22.76 0.74 0.47
CA GLU A 245 21.65 -0.19 0.68
C GLU A 245 20.43 0.52 1.33
N GLY A 246 19.36 0.70 0.56
CA GLY A 246 18.32 1.65 0.92
C GLY A 246 17.13 1.63 -0.03
N GLY A 247 16.14 2.45 0.28
CA GLY A 247 15.18 2.93 -0.71
C GLY A 247 15.64 4.30 -1.20
N HIS A 248 15.42 4.61 -2.48
CA HIS A 248 15.72 5.91 -3.05
C HIS A 248 14.52 6.40 -3.84
N LEU A 249 13.79 7.36 -3.27
CA LEU A 249 12.68 8.01 -3.95
C LEU A 249 13.19 8.65 -5.25
N PHE A 250 12.50 8.36 -6.36
CA PHE A 250 12.61 9.16 -7.57
C PHE A 250 11.25 9.75 -7.93
N TYR A 251 11.27 10.91 -8.59
CA TYR A 251 10.06 11.64 -8.98
C TYR A 251 10.34 12.59 -10.15
N SER A 252 9.29 13.18 -10.72
CA SER A 252 9.44 14.16 -11.80
C SER A 252 9.77 15.55 -11.26
N MET A 253 10.80 16.18 -11.84
CA MET A 253 11.11 17.60 -11.63
C MET A 253 10.62 18.47 -12.81
N GLY A 254 9.77 17.92 -13.69
CA GLY A 254 9.16 18.64 -14.80
C GLY A 254 8.22 19.76 -14.34
N ALA A 255 7.39 19.47 -13.34
CA ALA A 255 6.65 20.44 -12.54
C ALA A 255 6.75 20.08 -11.05
N ALA A 256 7.71 20.70 -10.35
CA ALA A 256 7.91 20.52 -8.91
C ALA A 256 7.02 21.44 -8.04
N ALA A 257 6.03 22.10 -8.64
CA ALA A 257 4.97 22.85 -7.98
C ALA A 257 3.73 22.99 -8.89
N GLY A 258 2.53 23.10 -8.29
CA GLY A 258 1.21 23.11 -8.95
C GLY A 258 0.27 22.02 -8.41
N GLY A 259 -0.99 21.96 -8.85
CA GLY A 259 -1.96 20.93 -8.44
C GLY A 259 -2.19 20.79 -6.92
N GLU A 260 -2.99 19.79 -6.53
CA GLU A 260 -3.28 19.54 -5.12
C GLU A 260 -2.00 19.35 -4.28
N GLY A 261 -1.97 20.05 -3.14
CA GLY A 261 -0.82 20.10 -2.25
C GLY A 261 0.36 20.98 -2.70
N ASP A 262 0.25 21.73 -3.81
CA ASP A 262 1.36 22.48 -4.45
C ASP A 262 2.52 21.55 -4.92
N GLY A 263 2.28 20.25 -5.15
CA GLY A 263 3.32 19.25 -5.49
C GLY A 263 3.61 19.03 -6.99
N GLY A 264 2.74 19.51 -7.86
CA GLY A 264 2.80 19.39 -9.32
C GLY A 264 2.67 17.94 -9.79
N GLN A 265 3.58 17.52 -10.67
CA GLN A 265 3.60 16.15 -11.20
C GLN A 265 3.78 15.08 -10.12
N LEU A 266 4.28 15.44 -8.94
CA LEU A 266 4.39 14.56 -7.78
C LEU A 266 2.99 14.14 -7.26
N GLY A 267 2.08 15.10 -7.07
CA GLY A 267 0.73 14.86 -6.54
C GLY A 267 -0.16 14.06 -7.49
N LEU A 268 0.02 14.27 -8.80
CA LEU A 268 -0.63 13.47 -9.86
C LEU A 268 -0.07 12.04 -10.00
N GLY A 269 1.02 11.71 -9.31
CA GLY A 269 1.53 10.33 -9.21
C GLY A 269 2.92 10.08 -9.79
N LEU A 270 3.63 11.03 -10.40
CA LEU A 270 4.97 10.76 -10.97
C LEU A 270 6.07 10.65 -9.92
N PHE A 271 6.03 9.54 -9.17
CA PHE A 271 7.05 9.06 -8.25
C PHE A 271 7.24 7.54 -8.33
N GLY A 272 8.33 7.06 -7.73
CA GLY A 272 8.70 5.66 -7.65
C GLY A 272 9.93 5.46 -6.78
N SER A 273 10.52 4.25 -6.80
CA SER A 273 11.71 3.94 -6.01
C SER A 273 12.79 3.24 -6.82
N VAL A 274 14.06 3.59 -6.57
CA VAL A 274 15.17 2.65 -6.74
C VAL A 274 15.48 2.00 -5.39
N ASN A 275 15.12 0.73 -5.21
CA ASN A 275 15.55 -0.04 -4.05
C ASN A 275 16.97 -0.59 -4.31
N VAL A 276 17.93 -0.19 -3.48
CA VAL A 276 19.30 -0.71 -3.51
C VAL A 276 19.40 -1.89 -2.55
N ALA A 277 19.68 -3.06 -3.13
CA ALA A 277 19.92 -4.31 -2.42
C ALA A 277 21.43 -4.49 -2.12
N PRO A 278 21.80 -5.38 -1.18
CA PRO A 278 23.19 -5.76 -0.96
C PRO A 278 23.92 -6.16 -2.23
N LYS A 279 25.24 -5.93 -2.24
CA LYS A 279 26.13 -6.34 -3.32
C LYS A 279 25.92 -7.83 -3.70
N ASN A 280 25.92 -8.12 -5.00
CA ASN A 280 25.68 -9.46 -5.58
C ASN A 280 24.28 -10.08 -5.31
N ALA A 281 23.33 -9.40 -4.67
CA ALA A 281 22.00 -9.95 -4.45
C ALA A 281 21.28 -10.34 -5.76
N ARG A 282 20.47 -11.41 -5.71
CA ARG A 282 19.46 -11.73 -6.73
C ARG A 282 18.08 -11.32 -6.21
N TRP A 283 17.20 -10.93 -7.11
CA TRP A 283 15.90 -10.36 -6.76
C TRP A 283 14.79 -10.99 -7.61
N TYR A 284 13.80 -11.51 -6.91
CA TYR A 284 12.72 -12.33 -7.46
C TYR A 284 11.36 -11.74 -7.06
N ARG A 285 10.33 -11.94 -7.89
CA ARG A 285 8.94 -11.56 -7.55
C ARG A 285 8.50 -12.26 -6.26
N SER A 286 7.94 -11.54 -5.28
CA SER A 286 7.50 -12.16 -4.01
C SER A 286 6.12 -12.81 -4.10
N GLN A 287 5.31 -12.42 -5.08
CA GLN A 287 3.95 -12.87 -5.28
C GLN A 287 3.64 -12.88 -6.78
N VAL A 288 2.86 -13.87 -7.22
CA VAL A 288 2.55 -14.12 -8.63
C VAL A 288 1.16 -14.74 -8.78
N THR A 289 0.70 -14.96 -10.01
CA THR A 289 -0.51 -15.75 -10.26
C THR A 289 -0.26 -17.25 -10.04
N ALA A 290 -1.33 -18.01 -9.78
CA ALA A 290 -1.23 -19.48 -9.67
C ALA A 290 -0.68 -20.17 -10.92
N GLU A 291 -0.84 -19.56 -12.10
CA GLU A 291 -0.30 -20.06 -13.37
C GLU A 291 1.21 -19.88 -13.42
N GLU A 292 1.70 -18.68 -13.08
CA GLU A 292 3.12 -18.36 -13.03
C GLU A 292 3.86 -19.20 -11.97
N LEU A 293 3.27 -19.42 -10.78
CA LEU A 293 3.88 -20.28 -9.76
C LEU A 293 4.01 -21.74 -10.26
N LYS A 294 3.03 -22.25 -11.01
CA LYS A 294 3.08 -23.58 -11.65
C LYS A 294 4.11 -23.64 -12.78
N LEU A 295 4.30 -22.55 -13.53
CA LEU A 295 5.35 -22.44 -14.54
C LEU A 295 6.74 -22.39 -13.92
N ALA A 296 6.90 -21.73 -12.77
CA ALA A 296 8.12 -21.66 -11.97
C ALA A 296 8.36 -22.88 -11.05
N THR A 297 7.49 -23.90 -11.09
CA THR A 297 7.70 -25.16 -10.35
C THR A 297 8.48 -26.15 -11.21
N LYS A 298 9.53 -26.76 -10.65
CA LYS A 298 10.36 -27.78 -11.33
C LYS A 298 9.52 -28.93 -11.85
N LYS A 299 9.93 -29.52 -12.97
CA LYS A 299 9.24 -30.64 -13.62
C LYS A 299 10.14 -31.87 -13.72
N ASP A 300 9.55 -33.04 -13.58
CA ASP A 300 10.23 -34.32 -13.80
C ASP A 300 10.46 -34.59 -15.30
N ALA A 301 11.14 -35.69 -15.63
CA ALA A 301 11.40 -36.09 -17.01
C ALA A 301 10.14 -36.43 -17.84
N LYS A 302 8.95 -36.45 -17.23
CA LYS A 302 7.64 -36.65 -17.86
C LYS A 302 6.82 -35.36 -17.93
N GLY A 303 7.33 -34.24 -17.40
CA GLY A 303 6.66 -32.95 -17.36
C GLY A 303 5.72 -32.75 -16.15
N ALA A 304 5.68 -33.68 -15.19
CA ALA A 304 4.89 -33.55 -13.97
C ALA A 304 5.59 -32.61 -12.97
N LEU A 305 4.82 -31.79 -12.24
CA LEU A 305 5.37 -30.89 -11.22
C LEU A 305 6.03 -31.70 -10.09
N ILE A 306 7.24 -31.29 -9.69
CA ILE A 306 7.98 -31.87 -8.57
C ILE A 306 7.53 -31.20 -7.27
N THR A 307 7.13 -32.02 -6.32
CA THR A 307 6.86 -31.61 -4.94
C THR A 307 7.86 -32.22 -3.96
N THR A 308 8.04 -31.57 -2.82
CA THR A 308 8.73 -32.13 -1.67
C THR A 308 8.08 -33.44 -1.23
N GLN A 309 8.88 -34.34 -0.64
CA GLN A 309 8.41 -35.60 -0.06
C GLN A 309 8.88 -35.66 1.39
N PRO A 310 8.02 -36.07 2.35
CA PRO A 310 6.61 -36.48 2.19
C PRO A 310 5.59 -35.32 2.13
N TYR A 311 6.01 -34.07 2.28
CA TYR A 311 5.13 -32.96 2.67
C TYR A 311 4.35 -32.24 1.54
N GLY A 312 4.75 -32.38 0.28
CA GLY A 312 3.95 -31.99 -0.89
C GLY A 312 4.01 -30.54 -1.36
N GLN A 313 4.83 -29.66 -0.76
CA GLN A 313 5.06 -28.30 -1.28
C GLN A 313 5.74 -28.33 -2.67
N PRO A 314 5.45 -27.38 -3.59
CA PRO A 314 6.12 -27.31 -4.88
C PRO A 314 7.61 -26.97 -4.75
N VAL A 315 8.46 -27.61 -5.55
CA VAL A 315 9.89 -27.27 -5.62
C VAL A 315 10.09 -26.17 -6.65
N ILE A 316 10.31 -24.95 -6.17
CA ILE A 316 10.45 -23.76 -7.02
C ILE A 316 11.79 -23.75 -7.76
N ASP A 317 11.76 -23.30 -9.01
CA ASP A 317 12.88 -22.91 -9.83
C ASP A 317 12.84 -21.39 -10.02
N TYR A 318 13.62 -20.69 -9.21
CA TYR A 318 13.66 -19.22 -9.18
C TYR A 318 14.20 -18.62 -10.48
N ASP A 319 15.03 -19.37 -11.21
CA ASP A 319 15.67 -18.95 -12.46
C ASP A 319 14.88 -19.48 -13.70
N ALA A 320 13.67 -20.01 -13.49
CA ALA A 320 12.79 -20.52 -14.55
C ALA A 320 12.40 -19.45 -15.58
N GLN A 321 12.28 -19.88 -16.84
CA GLN A 321 11.99 -19.04 -18.00
C GLN A 321 10.81 -19.57 -18.83
N TYR A 322 10.10 -18.66 -19.49
CA TYR A 322 9.05 -18.99 -20.45
C TYR A 322 9.62 -19.78 -21.64
N GLN A 323 9.14 -21.01 -21.84
CA GLN A 323 9.65 -21.94 -22.86
C GLN A 323 9.14 -21.61 -24.28
N ALA A 324 8.08 -20.82 -24.37
CA ALA A 324 7.54 -20.24 -25.60
C ALA A 324 6.97 -18.85 -25.27
N ALA A 325 6.85 -17.99 -26.28
CA ALA A 325 6.05 -16.78 -26.17
C ALA A 325 4.57 -17.14 -25.96
N ASP A 326 3.89 -16.35 -25.15
CA ASP A 326 2.46 -16.52 -24.87
C ASP A 326 1.65 -15.82 -25.99
N THR A 327 0.72 -16.55 -26.62
CA THR A 327 -0.11 -16.00 -27.70
C THR A 327 -1.17 -15.04 -27.20
N ASP A 328 -1.59 -15.20 -25.95
CA ASP A 328 -2.64 -14.39 -25.32
C ASP A 328 -2.01 -13.22 -24.53
N LYS A 329 -0.72 -13.33 -24.18
CA LYS A 329 0.11 -12.30 -23.53
C LYS A 329 1.34 -11.95 -24.39
N PRO A 330 1.20 -11.23 -25.53
CA PRO A 330 2.27 -10.98 -26.51
C PRO A 330 3.50 -10.20 -25.99
N TRP A 331 3.40 -9.62 -24.79
CA TRP A 331 4.50 -9.01 -24.05
C TRP A 331 5.43 -10.02 -23.35
N ILE A 332 5.06 -11.31 -23.28
CA ILE A 332 5.89 -12.40 -22.76
C ILE A 332 6.64 -13.08 -23.91
N LYS A 333 7.97 -13.09 -23.84
CA LYS A 333 8.85 -13.66 -24.88
C LYS A 333 9.48 -14.96 -24.42
N THR A 334 9.80 -15.84 -25.37
CA THR A 334 10.62 -17.04 -25.09
C THR A 334 11.94 -16.65 -24.43
N GLY A 335 12.22 -17.24 -23.27
CA GLY A 335 13.43 -16.95 -22.48
C GLY A 335 13.33 -15.73 -21.56
N ASP A 336 12.20 -15.03 -21.49
CA ASP A 336 11.93 -14.13 -20.37
C ASP A 336 11.87 -14.95 -19.06
N PRO A 337 12.37 -14.41 -17.93
CA PRO A 337 12.23 -15.05 -16.63
C PRO A 337 10.77 -15.03 -16.14
N ILE A 338 10.40 -15.97 -15.28
CA ILE A 338 9.08 -16.02 -14.63
C ILE A 338 9.12 -15.35 -13.25
N LEU A 339 10.17 -15.65 -12.45
CA LEU A 339 10.36 -15.10 -11.10
C LEU A 339 11.52 -14.11 -11.00
N SER A 340 12.64 -14.33 -11.69
CA SER A 340 13.75 -13.37 -11.71
C SER A 340 13.27 -12.04 -12.29
N MET A 341 13.46 -10.96 -11.55
CA MET A 341 13.03 -9.63 -11.98
C MET A 341 14.02 -8.96 -12.96
N LEU A 342 15.18 -9.60 -13.15
CA LEU A 342 16.23 -9.25 -14.12
C LEU A 342 16.32 -10.34 -15.20
N ASN A 343 16.39 -9.95 -16.48
CA ASN A 343 16.70 -10.88 -17.57
C ASN A 343 18.22 -11.10 -17.75
N LYS A 344 18.60 -12.01 -18.63
CA LYS A 344 20.01 -12.37 -18.90
C LYS A 344 20.84 -11.22 -19.54
N GLU A 345 20.18 -10.22 -20.13
CA GLU A 345 20.80 -8.99 -20.65
C GLU A 345 21.07 -7.93 -19.56
N ASN A 346 20.68 -8.19 -18.31
CA ASN A 346 20.63 -7.24 -17.19
C ASN A 346 19.61 -6.11 -17.36
N GLU A 347 18.50 -6.37 -18.06
CA GLU A 347 17.34 -5.48 -18.12
C GLU A 347 16.29 -5.85 -17.07
N ILE A 348 15.77 -4.83 -16.37
CA ILE A 348 14.65 -4.94 -15.42
C ILE A 348 13.37 -5.25 -16.20
N VAL A 349 12.75 -6.38 -15.90
CA VAL A 349 11.55 -6.86 -16.62
C VAL A 349 10.30 -7.02 -15.75
N TYR A 350 10.44 -6.80 -14.45
CA TYR A 350 9.33 -6.70 -13.49
C TYR A 350 9.62 -5.55 -12.53
N SER A 351 8.59 -4.81 -12.12
CA SER A 351 8.69 -3.62 -11.26
C SER A 351 7.86 -3.70 -9.98
N ASP A 352 7.55 -4.93 -9.54
CA ASP A 352 6.69 -5.24 -8.42
C ASP A 352 7.13 -4.52 -7.12
N LEU A 353 6.16 -4.03 -6.35
CA LEU A 353 6.40 -3.41 -5.03
C LEU A 353 7.13 -4.36 -4.08
N ASN A 354 6.81 -5.65 -4.16
CA ASN A 354 7.27 -6.70 -3.26
C ASN A 354 8.26 -7.64 -3.95
N ALA A 355 9.42 -7.86 -3.33
CA ALA A 355 10.46 -8.73 -3.87
C ALA A 355 11.05 -9.67 -2.81
N ILE A 356 11.57 -10.80 -3.25
CA ILE A 356 12.47 -11.66 -2.49
C ILE A 356 13.89 -11.24 -2.85
N ILE A 357 14.69 -10.88 -1.84
CA ILE A 357 16.10 -10.54 -2.04
C ILE A 357 16.94 -11.70 -1.53
N ASP A 358 17.61 -12.41 -2.45
CA ASP A 358 18.54 -13.50 -2.18
C ASP A 358 19.98 -12.98 -2.10
N ILE A 359 20.51 -12.90 -0.89
CA ILE A 359 21.83 -12.32 -0.57
C ILE A 359 22.94 -13.35 -0.28
N ASP A 360 22.69 -14.65 -0.49
CA ASP A 360 23.66 -15.74 -0.24
C ASP A 360 24.91 -15.61 -1.13
N ALA A 361 24.80 -14.87 -2.25
CA ALA A 361 25.91 -14.52 -3.14
C ALA A 361 26.82 -13.36 -2.65
N THR A 362 26.53 -12.74 -1.51
CA THR A 362 27.39 -11.69 -0.91
C THR A 362 28.71 -12.24 -0.43
N GLY A 363 28.71 -13.45 0.17
CA GLY A 363 29.88 -14.05 0.82
C GLY A 363 30.24 -13.44 2.18
N GLU A 364 29.29 -12.76 2.84
CA GLU A 364 29.55 -12.12 4.14
C GLU A 364 30.02 -13.13 5.21
N PRO A 365 31.04 -12.79 6.03
CA PRO A 365 31.52 -13.70 7.06
C PRO A 365 30.44 -13.99 8.11
N LYS A 366 30.21 -15.26 8.44
CA LYS A 366 29.25 -15.67 9.48
C LYS A 366 29.44 -14.89 10.80
N ALA A 367 30.68 -14.61 11.20
CA ALA A 367 31.00 -13.86 12.41
C ALA A 367 30.54 -12.38 12.38
N TYR A 368 30.36 -11.77 11.20
CA TYR A 368 29.74 -10.46 11.05
C TYR A 368 28.22 -10.58 11.24
N CYS A 369 27.56 -11.51 10.52
CA CYS A 369 26.13 -11.76 10.70
C CYS A 369 25.75 -12.13 12.15
N ASP A 370 26.59 -12.92 12.83
CA ASP A 370 26.41 -13.30 14.25
C ASP A 370 26.53 -12.12 15.23
N SER A 371 27.01 -10.95 14.77
CA SER A 371 27.13 -9.72 15.58
C SER A 371 25.98 -8.72 15.36
N MET A 372 25.11 -8.97 14.39
CA MET A 372 24.00 -8.10 14.03
C MET A 372 22.76 -8.36 14.92
N SER A 373 21.77 -7.48 14.81
CA SER A 373 20.48 -7.59 15.49
C SER A 373 19.61 -8.75 14.98
N GLU A 374 18.63 -9.20 15.78
CA GLU A 374 17.79 -10.37 15.45
C GLU A 374 16.96 -10.21 14.16
N GLY A 375 16.54 -8.99 13.81
CA GLY A 375 15.83 -8.68 12.57
C GLY A 375 16.74 -8.56 11.35
N ASN A 376 18.05 -8.53 11.54
CA ASN A 376 18.98 -8.38 10.44
C ASN A 376 19.07 -9.68 9.63
N ALA A 377 18.85 -9.55 8.32
CA ALA A 377 18.82 -10.69 7.41
C ALA A 377 20.21 -11.19 6.97
N CYS A 378 21.34 -10.70 7.51
CA CYS A 378 22.70 -10.99 7.00
C CYS A 378 22.93 -12.48 6.67
N GLY A 379 23.33 -12.75 5.42
CA GLY A 379 23.54 -14.10 4.88
C GLY A 379 22.26 -14.93 4.61
N LYS A 380 21.07 -14.37 4.83
CA LYS A 380 19.77 -15.02 4.62
C LYS A 380 18.88 -14.21 3.67
N PRO A 381 18.07 -14.86 2.82
CA PRO A 381 17.11 -14.14 2.00
C PRO A 381 15.99 -13.54 2.85
N TYR A 382 15.43 -12.44 2.37
CA TYR A 382 14.34 -11.72 3.03
C TYR A 382 13.31 -11.22 2.02
N ARG A 383 12.11 -10.90 2.50
CA ARG A 383 11.09 -10.18 1.70
C ARG A 383 11.28 -8.69 1.87
N GLU A 384 11.29 -7.98 0.77
CA GLU A 384 11.31 -6.53 0.70
C GLU A 384 9.90 -6.03 0.34
N PHE A 385 9.32 -5.19 1.19
CA PHE A 385 8.06 -4.49 0.93
C PHE A 385 8.35 -3.01 0.69
N THR A 386 7.87 -2.46 -0.41
CA THR A 386 8.02 -1.03 -0.74
C THR A 386 6.75 -0.29 -0.38
N THR A 387 6.85 0.72 0.49
CA THR A 387 5.71 1.50 0.99
C THR A 387 5.94 2.99 0.76
N ILE A 388 5.40 3.51 -0.34
CA ILE A 388 5.48 4.94 -0.65
C ILE A 388 4.19 5.61 -0.17
N PHE A 389 4.31 6.39 0.91
CA PHE A 389 3.24 7.27 1.37
C PHE A 389 3.15 8.48 0.43
N HIS A 390 1.94 8.92 0.11
CA HIS A 390 1.70 10.13 -0.66
C HIS A 390 0.49 10.88 -0.07
N ASP A 391 0.66 12.20 0.10
CA ASP A 391 -0.36 13.12 0.58
C ASP A 391 -0.90 14.02 -0.53
N GLU A 392 -2.03 14.67 -0.25
CA GLU A 392 -2.72 15.61 -1.15
C GLU A 392 -3.03 15.01 -2.52
N ILE A 393 -3.68 13.84 -2.51
CA ILE A 393 -3.95 13.08 -3.74
C ILE A 393 -5.10 13.71 -4.53
N THR A 394 -4.93 13.83 -5.84
CA THR A 394 -6.02 14.22 -6.75
C THR A 394 -7.00 13.05 -6.91
N ALA A 395 -8.18 13.15 -6.30
CA ALA A 395 -9.19 12.09 -6.32
C ALA A 395 -10.61 12.62 -6.47
N VAL A 396 -11.28 12.23 -7.55
CA VAL A 396 -12.74 12.21 -7.65
C VAL A 396 -13.23 11.17 -6.65
N GLN A 397 -14.20 11.54 -5.83
CA GLN A 397 -14.62 10.71 -4.69
C GLN A 397 -15.73 9.75 -5.09
N ALA A 398 -15.81 8.62 -4.38
CA ALA A 398 -16.90 7.65 -4.55
C ALA A 398 -18.30 8.20 -4.19
N PHE A 399 -18.37 9.31 -3.45
CA PHE A 399 -19.62 9.97 -3.03
C PHE A 399 -19.43 11.49 -3.00
N SER A 400 -20.38 12.23 -3.58
CA SER A 400 -20.33 13.70 -3.65
C SER A 400 -20.24 14.42 -2.28
N GLU A 401 -20.75 13.84 -1.19
CA GLU A 401 -20.60 14.43 0.15
C GLU A 401 -19.17 14.36 0.72
N LEU A 402 -18.24 13.69 0.05
CA LEU A 402 -16.81 13.68 0.39
C LEU A 402 -16.02 14.76 -0.36
N GLU A 403 -16.57 15.28 -1.48
CA GLU A 403 -15.95 16.34 -2.29
C GLU A 403 -16.25 17.73 -1.75
N ASP A 404 -17.49 17.97 -1.30
CA ASP A 404 -17.91 19.25 -0.75
C ASP A 404 -17.13 19.60 0.53
N GLU A 405 -16.22 20.58 0.48
CA GLU A 405 -15.47 21.04 1.66
C GLU A 405 -16.37 21.60 2.78
N ALA A 406 -17.59 22.05 2.46
CA ALA A 406 -18.57 22.45 3.48
C ALA A 406 -19.26 21.23 4.13
N SER A 407 -19.12 20.03 3.54
CA SER A 407 -19.59 18.79 4.13
C SER A 407 -18.67 18.36 5.29
N PRO A 408 -19.23 17.92 6.43
CA PRO A 408 -18.48 17.38 7.55
C PRO A 408 -17.78 16.05 7.23
N TYR A 409 -18.09 15.41 6.09
CA TYR A 409 -17.47 14.16 5.67
C TYR A 409 -16.22 14.35 4.79
N SER A 410 -15.94 15.57 4.30
CA SER A 410 -14.72 15.89 3.52
C SER A 410 -13.43 15.52 4.27
N SER A 411 -13.40 15.67 5.59
CA SER A 411 -12.25 15.31 6.43
C SER A 411 -11.91 13.81 6.47
N VAL A 412 -12.76 12.94 5.93
CA VAL A 412 -12.59 11.48 5.84
C VAL A 412 -12.75 10.94 4.41
N ARG A 413 -12.57 11.83 3.41
CA ARG A 413 -12.50 11.52 1.97
C ARG A 413 -11.27 10.66 1.63
N ASP A 414 -11.25 10.01 0.47
CA ASP A 414 -10.02 9.43 -0.09
C ASP A 414 -9.08 10.59 -0.48
N GLY A 415 -8.22 11.03 0.45
CA GLY A 415 -7.33 12.19 0.30
C GLY A 415 -5.84 11.88 0.52
N MET A 416 -5.55 10.68 1.03
CA MET A 416 -4.22 10.24 1.46
C MET A 416 -4.04 8.77 1.08
N GLY A 417 -2.85 8.38 0.62
CA GLY A 417 -2.65 7.04 0.10
C GLY A 417 -1.29 6.41 0.35
N ILE A 418 -1.23 5.12 0.04
CA ILE A 418 0.00 4.33 0.00
C ILE A 418 0.00 3.56 -1.32
N ASN A 419 1.10 3.65 -2.07
CA ASN A 419 1.31 2.93 -3.33
C ASN A 419 0.18 3.10 -4.38
N TYR A 420 -0.35 4.31 -4.54
CA TYR A 420 -1.56 4.68 -5.33
C TYR A 420 -2.89 4.08 -4.85
N GLY A 421 -2.93 3.37 -3.71
CA GLY A 421 -4.18 2.94 -3.09
C GLY A 421 -4.61 3.89 -1.97
N ALA A 422 -5.92 4.12 -1.84
CA ALA A 422 -6.52 4.85 -0.73
C ALA A 422 -7.79 4.12 -0.27
N ALA A 423 -8.00 4.03 1.04
CA ALA A 423 -9.16 3.37 1.65
C ALA A 423 -9.79 4.25 2.74
N GLY A 424 -10.34 5.39 2.33
CA GLY A 424 -10.96 6.40 3.18
C GLY A 424 -12.17 5.87 3.97
N MET A 425 -12.23 6.22 5.24
CA MET A 425 -13.31 5.86 6.17
C MET A 425 -14.67 6.35 5.65
N GLY A 426 -14.72 7.55 5.07
CA GLY A 426 -15.94 8.18 4.57
C GLY A 426 -16.63 7.33 3.52
N ALA A 427 -15.89 6.83 2.53
CA ALA A 427 -16.44 6.03 1.44
C ALA A 427 -17.05 4.70 1.97
N MET A 428 -16.32 3.95 2.78
CA MET A 428 -16.81 2.68 3.36
C MET A 428 -18.03 2.88 4.26
N VAL A 429 -18.07 3.95 5.06
CA VAL A 429 -19.24 4.23 5.89
C VAL A 429 -20.42 4.69 5.04
N LEU A 430 -20.24 5.58 4.06
CA LEU A 430 -21.33 6.01 3.18
C LEU A 430 -21.89 4.84 2.36
N ALA A 431 -21.06 3.94 1.83
CA ALA A 431 -21.48 2.74 1.11
C ALA A 431 -22.45 1.85 1.92
N ASN A 432 -22.20 1.67 3.22
CA ASN A 432 -23.08 0.95 4.15
C ASN A 432 -24.28 1.81 4.66
N ARG A 433 -24.21 3.14 4.63
CA ARG A 433 -25.27 4.03 5.18
C ARG A 433 -26.24 4.60 4.16
N LYS A 434 -25.82 4.83 2.92
CA LYS A 434 -26.55 5.61 1.94
C LYS A 434 -27.61 4.74 1.26
N SER A 435 -28.78 5.34 1.04
CA SER A 435 -29.87 4.77 0.25
C SER A 435 -30.39 5.89 -0.61
N PHE A 436 -29.81 6.02 -1.80
CA PHE A 436 -30.07 7.14 -2.70
C PHE A 436 -30.90 6.69 -3.90
N GLU A 437 -32.22 6.63 -3.70
CA GLU A 437 -33.20 7.34 -4.53
C GLU A 437 -34.63 7.05 -4.07
N LEU A 438 -35.55 7.96 -4.41
CA LEU A 438 -36.94 7.60 -4.64
C LEU A 438 -36.98 6.99 -6.04
N GLY A 439 -37.22 5.68 -6.15
CA GLY A 439 -37.49 5.06 -7.44
C GLY A 439 -38.66 5.76 -8.15
N ALA A 440 -38.81 5.54 -9.46
CA ALA A 440 -39.85 6.19 -10.26
C ALA A 440 -41.31 5.96 -9.77
N ASP A 441 -41.51 5.05 -8.81
CA ASP A 441 -42.77 4.77 -8.12
C ASP A 441 -42.94 5.51 -6.77
N GLY A 442 -42.01 6.37 -6.40
CA GLY A 442 -42.00 7.12 -5.14
C GLY A 442 -41.64 6.30 -3.90
N LYS A 443 -41.02 5.11 -4.06
CA LYS A 443 -40.50 4.33 -2.92
C LYS A 443 -38.99 4.51 -2.76
N ARG A 444 -38.51 4.52 -1.52
CA ARG A 444 -37.07 4.46 -1.22
C ARG A 444 -36.53 3.09 -1.64
N THR A 445 -35.54 3.05 -2.52
CA THR A 445 -34.78 1.81 -2.79
C THR A 445 -33.57 1.71 -1.87
N ASN A 446 -33.16 0.49 -1.54
CA ASN A 446 -31.99 0.24 -0.69
C ASN A 446 -30.72 0.19 -1.55
N ASN A 447 -30.18 1.35 -1.90
CA ASN A 447 -28.99 1.48 -2.76
C ASN A 447 -27.68 1.48 -1.94
N ARG A 448 -27.56 0.57 -0.96
CA ARG A 448 -26.29 0.30 -0.26
C ARG A 448 -25.39 -0.51 -1.17
N ILE A 449 -24.08 -0.26 -1.14
CA ILE A 449 -23.10 -0.88 -2.05
C ILE A 449 -21.87 -1.41 -1.31
N GLY A 450 -21.05 -2.23 -1.97
CA GLY A 450 -19.84 -2.82 -1.39
C GLY A 450 -20.13 -4.01 -0.46
N PRO A 451 -19.08 -4.72 0.02
CA PRO A 451 -19.25 -5.96 0.80
C PRO A 451 -20.03 -5.78 2.11
N ALA A 452 -19.88 -4.63 2.77
CA ALA A 452 -20.58 -4.32 4.02
C ALA A 452 -22.04 -3.89 3.82
N ALA A 453 -22.60 -3.92 2.60
CA ALA A 453 -23.90 -3.30 2.29
C ALA A 453 -25.04 -3.71 3.23
N ASP A 454 -25.12 -4.98 3.66
CA ASP A 454 -26.19 -5.48 4.54
C ASP A 454 -25.78 -5.67 6.01
N CYS A 455 -24.56 -5.25 6.37
CA CYS A 455 -24.03 -5.32 7.73
C CYS A 455 -24.71 -4.29 8.67
N ALA A 456 -25.69 -4.73 9.46
CA ALA A 456 -26.43 -3.88 10.40
C ALA A 456 -25.58 -3.46 11.62
N GLU A 457 -24.62 -4.30 12.02
CA GLU A 457 -23.73 -4.16 13.16
C GLU A 457 -22.40 -3.43 12.84
N CYS A 458 -22.12 -3.18 11.56
CA CYS A 458 -21.04 -2.31 11.10
C CYS A 458 -21.34 -0.88 11.53
N LYS A 459 -20.94 -0.48 12.75
CA LYS A 459 -21.35 0.78 13.39
C LYS A 459 -20.43 1.97 13.14
N LEU A 460 -19.11 1.80 13.23
CA LEU A 460 -18.09 2.86 13.11
C LEU A 460 -16.69 2.21 12.98
N GLU A 461 -15.66 2.72 13.65
CA GLU A 461 -14.24 2.39 13.43
C GLU A 461 -13.89 0.90 13.31
N GLU A 462 -14.49 0.07 14.16
CA GLU A 462 -14.21 -1.36 14.28
C GLU A 462 -14.56 -2.21 13.03
N PHE A 463 -15.22 -1.66 12.00
CA PHE A 463 -15.52 -2.41 10.76
C PHE A 463 -14.78 -1.90 9.52
N PHE A 464 -14.47 -0.60 9.40
CA PHE A 464 -13.80 -0.08 8.20
C PHE A 464 -12.33 -0.54 8.08
N LEU A 465 -11.74 -0.96 9.20
CA LEU A 465 -10.41 -1.55 9.29
C LEU A 465 -10.41 -3.09 9.17
N SER A 466 -11.52 -3.68 8.74
CA SER A 466 -11.68 -5.14 8.68
C SER A 466 -11.90 -5.63 7.25
N SER A 467 -10.96 -6.45 6.77
CA SER A 467 -11.05 -7.20 5.51
C SER A 467 -12.29 -8.12 5.45
N TRP A 468 -12.82 -8.56 6.59
CA TRP A 468 -14.07 -9.34 6.66
C TRP A 468 -15.34 -8.54 6.34
N ALA A 469 -15.40 -7.28 6.75
CA ALA A 469 -16.55 -6.43 6.51
C ALA A 469 -16.50 -5.79 5.11
N ASN A 470 -15.34 -5.29 4.67
CA ASN A 470 -15.23 -4.48 3.44
C ASN A 470 -14.42 -5.11 2.31
N GLY A 471 -13.84 -6.30 2.51
CA GLY A 471 -12.75 -6.81 1.66
C GLY A 471 -11.44 -6.08 1.93
N ASP A 472 -10.37 -6.50 1.27
CA ASP A 472 -9.03 -5.90 1.44
C ASP A 472 -9.00 -4.42 0.96
N PRO A 473 -8.19 -3.55 1.61
CA PRO A 473 -8.14 -2.11 1.31
C PRO A 473 -7.66 -1.83 -0.11
N ALA A 474 -8.09 -0.70 -0.67
CA ALA A 474 -7.69 -0.23 -2.01
C ALA A 474 -7.81 -1.27 -3.13
N MET A 475 -8.69 -2.26 -2.97
CA MET A 475 -8.95 -3.28 -3.99
C MET A 475 -9.54 -2.64 -5.24
N VAL A 476 -9.06 -3.00 -6.43
CA VAL A 476 -9.63 -2.54 -7.70
C VAL A 476 -10.50 -3.63 -8.31
N VAL A 477 -11.67 -3.27 -8.85
CA VAL A 477 -12.69 -4.23 -9.28
C VAL A 477 -13.26 -3.91 -10.66
N GLU A 478 -13.71 -4.94 -11.38
CA GLU A 478 -14.50 -4.81 -12.60
C GLU A 478 -15.99 -4.70 -12.26
N ARG A 479 -16.74 -3.92 -13.06
CA ARG A 479 -18.18 -3.74 -12.93
C ARG A 479 -18.90 -4.03 -14.26
N ASP A 480 -20.11 -4.58 -14.19
CA ASP A 480 -20.96 -4.82 -15.35
C ASP A 480 -21.72 -3.54 -15.78
N THR A 481 -22.51 -3.64 -16.86
CA THR A 481 -23.34 -2.53 -17.38
C THR A 481 -24.44 -2.06 -16.43
N ASN A 482 -24.68 -2.77 -15.31
CA ASN A 482 -25.62 -2.41 -14.26
C ASN A 482 -24.89 -1.86 -13.01
N ASN A 483 -23.60 -1.50 -13.16
CA ASN A 483 -22.71 -1.04 -12.09
C ASN A 483 -22.43 -2.11 -11.01
N LYS A 484 -22.76 -3.39 -11.25
CA LYS A 484 -22.52 -4.48 -10.30
C LYS A 484 -21.09 -4.99 -10.41
N VAL A 485 -20.40 -5.11 -9.28
CA VAL A 485 -19.07 -5.72 -9.22
C VAL A 485 -19.11 -7.20 -9.65
N THR A 486 -18.22 -7.57 -10.56
CA THR A 486 -18.11 -8.93 -11.14
C THR A 486 -16.92 -9.71 -10.60
N LYS A 487 -15.75 -9.06 -10.45
CA LYS A 487 -14.50 -9.64 -9.95
C LYS A 487 -13.57 -8.54 -9.42
N ALA A 488 -12.63 -8.92 -8.56
CA ALA A 488 -11.42 -8.14 -8.33
C ALA A 488 -10.49 -8.27 -9.55
N LEU A 489 -9.77 -7.19 -9.87
CA LEU A 489 -8.74 -7.17 -10.90
C LEU A 489 -7.37 -7.54 -10.31
N TYR A 490 -6.39 -7.79 -11.19
CA TYR A 490 -4.98 -7.98 -10.84
C TYR A 490 -4.74 -9.10 -9.79
N PRO A 491 -4.98 -10.38 -10.11
CA PRO A 491 -4.95 -11.47 -9.12
C PRO A 491 -3.61 -11.70 -8.42
N ASP A 492 -2.51 -11.14 -8.92
CA ASP A 492 -1.18 -11.13 -8.27
C ASP A 492 -0.92 -9.88 -7.40
N ASP A 493 -1.70 -8.80 -7.54
CA ASP A 493 -1.66 -7.56 -6.73
C ASP A 493 -3.05 -6.90 -6.60
N PRO A 494 -4.07 -7.57 -6.01
CA PRO A 494 -5.46 -7.15 -6.13
C PRO A 494 -5.82 -5.96 -5.21
N SER A 495 -5.08 -5.75 -4.13
CA SER A 495 -5.39 -4.85 -3.01
C SER A 495 -4.12 -4.27 -2.36
N ASN A 496 -4.26 -3.37 -1.38
CA ASN A 496 -3.14 -2.88 -0.56
C ASN A 496 -2.83 -3.87 0.56
N VAL A 497 -2.30 -5.03 0.18
CA VAL A 497 -1.88 -6.09 1.11
C VAL A 497 -0.48 -6.60 0.74
N HIS A 498 0.46 -6.48 1.67
CA HIS A 498 1.74 -7.18 1.61
C HIS A 498 1.57 -8.59 2.20
N HIS A 499 2.28 -9.58 1.63
CA HIS A 499 2.12 -10.98 2.01
C HIS A 499 3.45 -11.65 2.36
N SER A 500 3.41 -12.48 3.40
CA SER A 500 4.51 -13.38 3.80
C SER A 500 3.95 -14.63 4.48
N TYR A 501 4.80 -15.63 4.67
CA TYR A 501 4.57 -16.69 5.64
C TYR A 501 5.12 -16.27 7.00
N MET A 502 4.51 -16.76 8.07
CA MET A 502 4.97 -16.56 9.44
C MET A 502 6.44 -17.00 9.62
N GLY A 503 7.24 -16.19 10.30
CA GLY A 503 8.69 -16.42 10.49
C GLY A 503 9.59 -16.05 9.31
N ASP A 504 9.06 -15.50 8.21
CA ASP A 504 9.89 -14.93 7.14
C ASP A 504 10.57 -13.63 7.60
N PRO A 505 11.90 -13.45 7.38
CA PRO A 505 12.55 -12.16 7.51
C PRO A 505 11.95 -11.13 6.54
N VAL A 506 11.54 -9.97 7.07
CA VAL A 506 10.91 -8.89 6.28
C VAL A 506 11.64 -7.57 6.53
N ARG A 507 11.85 -6.83 5.44
CA ARG A 507 12.32 -5.44 5.47
C ARG A 507 11.35 -4.53 4.72
N PHE A 508 10.88 -3.48 5.38
CA PHE A 508 10.12 -2.41 4.74
C PHE A 508 11.08 -1.35 4.17
N ARG A 509 10.75 -0.80 3.01
CA ARG A 509 11.36 0.39 2.40
C ARG A 509 10.29 1.48 2.36
N ASN A 510 10.27 2.32 3.39
CA ASN A 510 9.22 3.33 3.56
C ASN A 510 9.72 4.70 3.09
N MET A 511 8.95 5.33 2.20
CA MET A 511 9.30 6.59 1.54
C MET A 511 8.12 7.53 1.59
N HIS A 512 8.39 8.83 1.52
CA HIS A 512 7.34 9.83 1.45
C HIS A 512 7.46 10.67 0.17
N ALA A 513 6.48 10.49 -0.73
CA ALA A 513 6.34 11.17 -2.01
C ALA A 513 5.18 12.18 -2.03
N GLY A 514 4.74 12.67 -0.88
CA GLY A 514 3.79 13.79 -0.77
C GLY A 514 4.53 15.12 -0.67
N PRO A 515 3.97 16.24 -1.20
CA PRO A 515 4.63 17.53 -1.20
C PRO A 515 4.72 18.22 0.18
N LYS A 516 3.82 17.90 1.13
CA LYS A 516 3.42 18.89 2.14
C LYS A 516 3.44 18.43 3.59
N GLU A 517 2.80 17.31 3.91
CA GLU A 517 2.54 16.97 5.31
C GLU A 517 3.71 16.19 5.94
N THR A 518 3.52 15.68 7.15
CA THR A 518 4.48 14.75 7.77
C THR A 518 3.68 13.65 8.41
N HIS A 519 4.07 12.42 8.10
CA HIS A 519 3.34 11.22 8.52
C HIS A 519 4.09 10.51 9.64
N VAL A 520 3.43 9.54 10.25
CA VAL A 520 4.06 8.63 11.21
C VAL A 520 3.74 7.22 10.74
N PHE A 521 4.68 6.55 10.08
CA PHE A 521 4.53 5.11 9.80
C PHE A 521 4.42 4.39 11.15
N HIS A 522 3.31 3.72 11.40
CA HIS A 522 3.14 2.82 12.54
C HIS A 522 2.70 1.46 12.06
N LEU A 523 3.32 0.40 12.57
CA LEU A 523 3.06 -0.98 12.20
C LEU A 523 2.61 -1.77 13.44
N HIS A 524 1.43 -2.37 13.36
CA HIS A 524 0.85 -3.12 14.47
C HIS A 524 1.57 -4.46 14.67
N ALA A 525 1.60 -4.94 15.92
CA ALA A 525 2.14 -6.23 16.37
C ALA A 525 3.64 -6.52 16.09
N HIS A 526 4.37 -5.63 15.40
CA HIS A 526 5.77 -5.81 15.03
C HIS A 526 6.63 -4.66 15.53
N GLN A 527 7.93 -4.94 15.69
CA GLN A 527 8.92 -3.94 16.13
C GLN A 527 10.21 -4.09 15.30
N TRP A 528 10.95 -2.99 15.16
CA TRP A 528 12.30 -2.94 14.57
C TRP A 528 13.25 -2.14 15.46
N LEU A 529 14.54 -2.10 15.13
CA LEU A 529 15.50 -1.23 15.81
C LEU A 529 15.68 0.11 15.07
N GLN A 530 15.79 1.21 15.81
CA GLN A 530 16.09 2.53 15.24
C GLN A 530 17.38 2.53 14.40
N ASP A 531 18.46 1.93 14.92
CA ASP A 531 19.65 1.58 14.15
C ASP A 531 19.74 0.06 14.03
N LYS A 532 19.69 -0.45 12.80
CA LYS A 532 19.80 -1.88 12.50
C LYS A 532 21.18 -2.48 12.79
N HIS A 533 22.22 -1.64 12.82
CA HIS A 533 23.62 -2.03 13.01
C HIS A 533 24.03 -2.10 14.50
N ASP A 534 23.26 -1.49 15.42
CA ASP A 534 23.46 -1.66 16.86
C ASP A 534 22.38 -2.57 17.46
N PRO A 535 22.69 -3.82 17.84
CA PRO A 535 21.72 -4.71 18.50
C PRO A 535 21.22 -4.21 19.87
N ASN A 536 21.82 -3.15 20.43
CA ASN A 536 21.39 -2.48 21.67
C ASN A 536 20.57 -1.21 21.41
N SER A 537 20.26 -0.90 20.14
CA SER A 537 19.40 0.21 19.75
C SER A 537 18.00 0.12 20.39
N VAL A 538 17.31 1.25 20.43
CA VAL A 538 15.91 1.34 20.89
C VAL A 538 15.00 0.62 19.90
N TYR A 539 14.02 -0.13 20.42
CA TYR A 539 12.93 -0.71 19.65
C TYR A 539 11.89 0.36 19.28
N LEU A 540 11.49 0.37 18.01
CA LEU A 540 10.43 1.21 17.47
C LEU A 540 9.28 0.33 16.96
N ASP A 541 8.06 0.84 17.12
CA ASP A 541 6.84 0.41 16.41
C ASP A 541 6.34 1.51 15.45
N SER A 542 6.99 2.67 15.47
CA SER A 542 6.58 3.87 14.75
C SER A 542 7.78 4.77 14.37
N GLN A 543 7.68 5.45 13.23
CA GLN A 543 8.69 6.37 12.70
C GLN A 543 8.02 7.57 12.01
N THR A 544 8.40 8.78 12.40
CA THR A 544 7.99 10.02 11.71
C THR A 544 8.72 10.15 10.37
N ILE A 545 7.99 10.45 9.30
CA ILE A 545 8.50 10.57 7.93
C ILE A 545 7.97 11.85 7.24
N SER A 546 8.89 12.73 6.87
CA SER A 546 8.63 14.02 6.21
C SER A 546 8.89 13.94 4.70
N PRO A 547 8.46 14.93 3.88
CA PRO A 547 8.55 14.86 2.42
C PRO A 547 9.96 14.55 1.92
N GLY A 548 10.07 13.61 0.98
CA GLY A 548 11.34 13.15 0.41
C GLY A 548 12.20 12.27 1.33
N ALA A 549 11.80 12.05 2.59
CA ALA A 549 12.52 11.16 3.50
C ALA A 549 12.30 9.69 3.13
N VAL A 550 13.30 8.86 3.43
CA VAL A 550 13.27 7.41 3.23
C VAL A 550 13.88 6.72 4.45
N PHE A 551 13.23 5.65 4.90
CA PHE A 551 13.72 4.76 5.95
C PHE A 551 13.63 3.30 5.52
N SER A 552 14.44 2.44 6.15
CA SER A 552 14.35 0.99 5.99
C SER A 552 14.18 0.34 7.36
N TYR A 553 13.13 -0.45 7.54
CA TYR A 553 12.81 -1.10 8.82
C TYR A 553 13.10 -2.60 8.72
N GLU A 554 14.07 -3.09 9.48
CA GLU A 554 14.35 -4.53 9.61
C GLU A 554 13.55 -5.10 10.77
N VAL A 555 12.53 -5.90 10.44
CA VAL A 555 11.56 -6.36 11.43
C VAL A 555 12.21 -7.41 12.33
N GLN A 556 12.27 -7.12 13.64
CA GLN A 556 12.97 -7.92 14.64
C GLN A 556 12.32 -9.29 14.89
N TYR A 557 13.04 -10.15 15.62
CA TYR A 557 12.54 -11.44 16.11
C TYR A 557 12.12 -12.43 15.01
N GLY A 558 12.69 -12.33 13.80
CA GLY A 558 12.38 -13.20 12.66
C GLY A 558 11.35 -12.67 11.69
N GLY A 559 10.98 -11.39 11.77
CA GLY A 559 10.11 -10.76 10.79
C GLY A 559 8.62 -11.08 11.00
N SER A 560 8.03 -11.87 10.10
CA SER A 560 6.58 -12.06 9.97
C SER A 560 5.93 -12.69 11.20
N GLY A 561 4.93 -11.99 11.76
CA GLY A 561 4.26 -12.37 13.01
C GLY A 561 5.03 -11.95 14.27
N ASN A 562 6.27 -11.48 14.10
CA ASN A 562 7.21 -11.04 15.12
C ASN A 562 7.33 -12.00 16.32
N ARG A 563 7.77 -11.53 17.49
CA ARG A 563 8.06 -12.37 18.66
C ARG A 563 6.90 -13.27 19.14
N ASN A 564 5.65 -12.88 18.85
CA ASN A 564 4.46 -13.65 19.22
C ASN A 564 4.09 -14.72 18.19
N MET A 565 4.75 -14.76 17.03
CA MET A 565 4.42 -15.62 15.89
C MET A 565 2.93 -15.47 15.52
N THR A 566 2.51 -14.21 15.36
CA THR A 566 1.12 -13.85 15.03
C THR A 566 0.83 -14.12 13.55
N VAL A 567 -0.36 -14.66 13.30
CA VAL A 567 -0.87 -15.00 11.97
C VAL A 567 -2.08 -14.11 11.69
N GLY A 568 -2.21 -13.68 10.43
CA GLY A 568 -3.29 -12.84 9.94
C GLY A 568 -2.87 -11.42 9.60
N ASP A 569 -3.88 -10.55 9.48
CA ASP A 569 -3.72 -9.16 9.03
C ASP A 569 -3.22 -8.26 10.16
N SER A 570 -2.01 -7.72 9.98
CA SER A 570 -1.45 -6.63 10.79
C SER A 570 -1.51 -5.33 10.00
N ILE A 571 -2.27 -4.36 10.49
CA ILE A 571 -2.38 -3.05 9.83
C ILE A 571 -1.11 -2.22 10.03
N PHE A 572 -0.73 -1.45 9.00
CA PHE A 572 0.17 -0.31 9.18
C PHE A 572 -0.41 0.91 8.48
N HIS A 573 -0.15 2.07 9.06
CA HIS A 573 -0.84 3.30 8.69
C HIS A 573 -0.05 4.55 9.10
N CYS A 574 -0.52 5.71 8.66
CA CYS A 574 -0.12 6.96 9.29
C CYS A 574 -0.75 7.08 10.70
N HIS A 575 0.04 7.27 11.75
CA HIS A 575 -0.47 7.43 13.12
C HIS A 575 -1.05 8.83 13.41
N LEU A 576 -1.25 9.66 12.38
CA LEU A 576 -2.08 10.86 12.47
C LEU A 576 -3.49 10.52 12.00
N TYR A 577 -4.45 10.56 12.92
CA TYR A 577 -5.80 10.03 12.70
C TYR A 577 -6.53 10.59 11.48
N PRO A 578 -6.44 11.89 11.12
CA PRO A 578 -7.07 12.38 9.90
C PRO A 578 -6.48 11.75 8.64
N HIS A 579 -5.16 11.52 8.58
CA HIS A 579 -4.48 11.00 7.38
C HIS A 579 -4.82 9.51 7.21
N PHE A 580 -4.89 8.78 8.34
CA PHE A 580 -5.40 7.42 8.43
C PHE A 580 -6.85 7.30 7.95
N ALA A 581 -7.73 8.15 8.49
CA ALA A 581 -9.14 8.18 8.13
C ALA A 581 -9.38 8.59 6.67
N GLN A 582 -8.43 9.31 6.05
CA GLN A 582 -8.43 9.66 4.63
C GLN A 582 -7.81 8.61 3.70
N GLY A 583 -7.41 7.45 4.24
CA GLY A 583 -7.03 6.28 3.44
C GLY A 583 -5.57 5.86 3.49
N MET A 584 -4.70 6.53 4.26
CA MET A 584 -3.28 6.16 4.37
C MET A 584 -3.03 4.96 5.30
N TRP A 585 -3.43 3.77 4.83
CA TRP A 585 -3.18 2.48 5.47
C TRP A 585 -3.15 1.32 4.48
N GLU A 586 -2.42 0.27 4.84
CA GLU A 586 -2.42 -1.03 4.15
C GLU A 586 -2.40 -2.17 5.19
N LEU A 587 -2.56 -3.41 4.74
CA LEU A 587 -2.39 -4.60 5.59
C LEU A 587 -1.08 -5.33 5.26
N TRP A 588 -0.49 -5.94 6.27
CA TRP A 588 0.49 -7.00 6.12
C TRP A 588 -0.13 -8.33 6.61
N ARG A 589 -0.37 -9.24 5.67
CA ARG A 589 -0.94 -10.57 5.92
C ARG A 589 0.15 -11.62 6.12
N SER A 590 0.25 -12.14 7.35
CA SER A 590 1.13 -13.24 7.74
C SER A 590 0.38 -14.58 7.64
N HIS A 591 0.78 -15.45 6.70
CA HIS A 591 0.14 -16.73 6.41
C HIS A 591 0.77 -17.91 7.20
N ASP A 592 -0.04 -18.88 7.59
CA ASP A 592 0.30 -20.06 8.39
C ASP A 592 0.36 -21.38 7.59
N VAL A 593 -0.01 -21.32 6.32
CA VAL A 593 0.01 -22.42 5.34
C VAL A 593 0.49 -21.92 3.98
N PHE A 594 0.84 -22.84 3.08
CA PHE A 594 1.25 -22.51 1.72
C PHE A 594 0.10 -21.90 0.89
N GLU A 595 0.37 -20.79 0.19
CA GLU A 595 -0.58 -20.10 -0.69
C GLU A 595 -0.22 -20.31 -2.17
N ASP A 596 -1.01 -21.13 -2.87
CA ASP A 596 -0.82 -21.45 -4.29
C ASP A 596 -1.54 -20.50 -5.26
N GLY A 597 -2.27 -19.52 -4.71
CA GLY A 597 -3.08 -18.54 -5.43
C GLY A 597 -4.26 -19.12 -6.23
N SER A 598 -4.63 -20.38 -5.98
CA SER A 598 -5.78 -21.01 -6.65
C SER A 598 -7.11 -20.46 -6.12
N THR A 599 -8.20 -20.71 -6.86
CA THR A 599 -9.55 -20.33 -6.44
C THR A 599 -10.02 -20.98 -5.14
N GLU A 600 -9.38 -22.08 -4.70
CA GLU A 600 -9.60 -22.70 -3.39
C GLU A 600 -9.02 -21.88 -2.22
N ARG A 601 -8.18 -20.87 -2.54
CA ARG A 601 -7.59 -19.88 -1.64
C ARG A 601 -8.23 -18.49 -1.77
N ASN A 602 -9.33 -18.36 -2.52
CA ASN A 602 -10.05 -17.07 -2.59
C ASN A 602 -10.54 -16.65 -1.20
N LEU A 603 -10.29 -15.38 -0.87
CA LEU A 603 -10.71 -14.75 0.38
C LEU A 603 -12.22 -14.48 0.35
N TYR A 604 -12.87 -14.51 1.51
CA TYR A 604 -14.31 -14.23 1.57
C TYR A 604 -14.60 -12.75 1.30
N ASP A 605 -15.66 -12.50 0.54
CA ASP A 605 -16.11 -11.16 0.15
C ASP A 605 -17.64 -11.14 0.13
N GLY A 606 -18.26 -10.08 0.65
CA GLY A 606 -19.72 -9.93 0.73
C GLY A 606 -20.40 -9.54 -0.60
N GLU A 607 -19.63 -9.14 -1.62
CA GLU A 607 -20.13 -8.62 -2.89
C GLU A 607 -19.80 -9.55 -4.07
N ILE A 608 -18.60 -10.14 -4.08
CA ILE A 608 -18.08 -11.02 -5.14
C ILE A 608 -18.37 -12.49 -4.82
N ALA A 609 -19.27 -13.10 -5.60
CA ALA A 609 -19.61 -14.52 -5.47
C ALA A 609 -18.40 -15.41 -5.78
N GLY A 610 -17.99 -16.23 -4.82
CA GLY A 610 -16.78 -17.06 -4.91
C GLY A 610 -15.51 -16.38 -4.36
N GLY A 611 -15.63 -15.17 -3.80
CA GLY A 611 -14.54 -14.49 -3.12
C GLY A 611 -13.55 -13.78 -4.04
N THR A 612 -12.54 -13.14 -3.42
CA THR A 612 -11.50 -12.37 -4.10
C THR A 612 -10.18 -13.15 -4.17
N PRO A 613 -9.31 -12.94 -5.16
CA PRO A 613 -8.04 -13.65 -5.26
C PRO A 613 -7.14 -13.38 -4.04
N ASN A 614 -6.55 -14.44 -3.49
CA ASN A 614 -5.34 -14.35 -2.68
C ASN A 614 -4.16 -14.67 -3.62
N PRO A 615 -3.12 -13.84 -3.75
CA PRO A 615 -2.02 -14.11 -4.67
C PRO A 615 -1.20 -15.33 -4.26
N ALA A 616 -0.52 -15.97 -5.22
CA ALA A 616 0.36 -17.09 -4.94
C ALA A 616 1.68 -16.57 -4.35
N ILE A 617 2.02 -16.98 -3.13
CA ILE A 617 3.16 -16.41 -2.40
C ILE A 617 4.40 -17.26 -2.60
N VAL A 618 5.39 -16.69 -3.28
CA VAL A 618 6.65 -17.36 -3.59
C VAL A 618 7.40 -17.59 -2.27
N PRO A 619 7.77 -18.83 -1.90
CA PRO A 619 8.59 -19.09 -0.72
C PRO A 619 9.96 -18.43 -0.83
N LEU A 620 10.57 -18.05 0.30
CA LEU A 620 11.98 -17.66 0.30
C LEU A 620 12.86 -18.89 -0.04
N PRO A 621 13.93 -18.74 -0.84
CA PRO A 621 14.91 -19.81 -0.99
C PRO A 621 15.60 -20.06 0.35
N ARG A 622 16.05 -21.28 0.63
CA ARG A 622 16.82 -21.64 1.85
C ARG A 622 16.16 -21.19 3.17
N THR A 623 14.82 -21.24 3.25
CA THR A 623 14.06 -21.13 4.50
C THR A 623 13.11 -22.33 4.66
N PRO A 624 12.67 -22.63 5.89
CA PRO A 624 11.63 -23.63 6.13
C PRO A 624 10.35 -23.28 5.39
N LEU A 625 9.83 -24.21 4.60
CA LEU A 625 8.59 -24.03 3.86
C LEU A 625 7.37 -24.04 4.80
N PRO A 626 6.33 -23.23 4.51
CA PRO A 626 5.06 -23.33 5.22
C PRO A 626 4.41 -24.71 4.93
N PRO A 627 3.61 -25.22 5.86
CA PRO A 627 2.89 -26.48 5.67
C PRO A 627 1.81 -26.35 4.58
N MET A 628 1.54 -27.40 3.82
CA MET A 628 0.44 -27.41 2.84
C MET A 628 -0.93 -27.32 3.54
N PRO A 629 -1.89 -26.51 3.07
CA PRO A 629 -3.22 -26.46 3.63
C PRO A 629 -3.93 -27.82 3.51
N THR A 630 -4.71 -28.19 4.52
CA THR A 630 -5.46 -29.46 4.54
C THR A 630 -6.96 -29.23 4.77
N LYS A 631 -7.75 -30.29 4.60
CA LYS A 631 -9.20 -30.25 4.82
C LYS A 631 -9.58 -29.80 6.22
N ASP A 632 -8.79 -30.18 7.22
CA ASP A 632 -9.08 -29.88 8.62
C ASP A 632 -8.45 -28.55 9.06
N PHE A 633 -7.30 -28.16 8.49
CA PHE A 633 -6.66 -26.88 8.73
C PHE A 633 -6.30 -26.18 7.41
N LYS A 634 -7.13 -25.21 7.03
CA LYS A 634 -6.99 -24.41 5.81
C LYS A 634 -6.10 -23.17 5.98
N GLY A 635 -5.56 -22.92 7.18
CA GLY A 635 -4.87 -21.68 7.51
C GLY A 635 -5.78 -20.44 7.61
N TYR A 636 -5.17 -19.28 7.78
CA TYR A 636 -5.82 -17.97 7.82
C TYR A 636 -6.32 -17.54 6.42
N PRO A 637 -7.43 -16.78 6.32
CA PRO A 637 -8.43 -16.48 7.35
C PRO A 637 -9.46 -17.62 7.53
N PHE A 638 -9.33 -18.72 6.80
CA PHE A 638 -10.35 -19.77 6.63
C PHE A 638 -10.77 -20.53 7.88
N PHE A 639 -10.06 -20.38 9.01
CA PHE A 639 -10.51 -20.94 10.28
C PHE A 639 -11.51 -20.06 11.04
N ILE A 640 -11.55 -18.75 10.78
CA ILE A 640 -12.38 -17.77 11.51
C ILE A 640 -13.86 -18.06 11.27
N ALA A 641 -14.65 -18.18 12.35
CA ALA A 641 -16.09 -18.40 12.28
C ALA A 641 -16.88 -17.09 11.98
N GLY A 642 -16.46 -16.34 10.97
CA GLY A 642 -17.14 -15.12 10.52
C GLY A 642 -18.12 -15.35 9.37
N GLU A 643 -18.86 -14.30 9.04
CA GLU A 643 -19.80 -14.24 7.91
C GLU A 643 -19.34 -13.16 6.93
N GLN A 644 -19.53 -13.38 5.63
CA GLN A 644 -18.95 -12.55 4.57
C GLN A 644 -19.64 -11.18 4.53
N GLY A 645 -18.88 -10.08 4.50
CA GLY A 645 -19.45 -8.72 4.56
C GLY A 645 -19.89 -8.29 5.96
N HIS A 646 -19.77 -9.17 6.96
CA HIS A 646 -20.13 -8.93 8.35
C HIS A 646 -18.89 -8.81 9.24
N ARG A 647 -19.08 -8.34 10.48
CA ARG A 647 -17.96 -8.27 11.43
C ARG A 647 -17.53 -9.67 11.86
N PRO A 648 -16.21 -9.95 12.02
CA PRO A 648 -15.76 -11.19 12.64
C PRO A 648 -16.29 -11.28 14.08
N PRO A 649 -16.60 -12.50 14.57
CA PRO A 649 -16.87 -12.69 15.99
C PRO A 649 -15.62 -12.36 16.82
N GLN A 650 -15.82 -12.10 18.12
CA GLN A 650 -14.71 -12.06 19.08
C GLN A 650 -13.84 -13.32 18.97
N PRO A 651 -12.51 -13.26 19.20
CA PRO A 651 -11.67 -14.43 19.23
C PRO A 651 -12.14 -15.45 20.30
N PRO A 652 -11.95 -16.76 20.07
CA PRO A 652 -12.15 -17.75 21.12
C PRO A 652 -11.29 -17.47 22.36
N LEU A 653 -11.83 -17.74 23.55
CA LEU A 653 -11.17 -17.56 24.85
C LEU A 653 -10.76 -16.11 25.22
N ASP A 654 -11.18 -15.11 24.45
CA ASP A 654 -10.94 -13.68 24.71
C ASP A 654 -11.67 -13.18 25.98
N LEU A 655 -12.75 -13.87 26.37
CA LEU A 655 -13.65 -13.49 27.47
C LEU A 655 -13.76 -14.61 28.52
N ASP A 656 -13.54 -14.31 29.81
CA ASP A 656 -13.68 -15.27 30.92
C ASP A 656 -15.16 -15.61 31.22
N GLU A 657 -15.59 -16.82 30.86
CA GLU A 657 -16.96 -17.31 31.05
C GLU A 657 -17.56 -17.08 32.46
N ALA A 658 -16.74 -17.06 33.51
CA ALA A 658 -17.21 -16.85 34.88
C ALA A 658 -17.84 -15.46 35.07
N ASP A 659 -17.31 -14.43 34.41
CA ASP A 659 -17.86 -13.08 34.42
C ASP A 659 -19.19 -12.99 33.63
N TYR A 660 -19.35 -13.79 32.57
CA TYR A 660 -20.56 -13.81 31.71
C TYR A 660 -21.60 -14.88 32.13
N ALA A 661 -21.37 -15.56 33.25
CA ALA A 661 -22.37 -16.41 33.91
C ALA A 661 -23.31 -15.60 34.84
N GLN A 662 -22.93 -14.36 35.18
CA GLN A 662 -23.69 -13.43 36.00
C GLN A 662 -24.83 -12.78 35.21
N PRO A 663 -26.12 -12.92 35.59
CA PRO A 663 -27.26 -12.31 34.89
C PRO A 663 -27.26 -10.77 34.88
N SER A 664 -26.35 -10.13 35.62
CA SER A 664 -26.23 -8.69 35.81
C SER A 664 -25.24 -8.02 34.85
N VAL A 665 -24.48 -8.77 34.05
CA VAL A 665 -23.43 -8.21 33.19
C VAL A 665 -24.00 -7.92 31.78
N PRO A 666 -24.12 -6.64 31.37
CA PRO A 666 -24.88 -6.22 30.20
C PRO A 666 -24.04 -6.28 28.92
N THR A 667 -23.55 -7.46 28.57
CA THR A 667 -22.66 -7.65 27.41
C THR A 667 -22.92 -8.99 26.73
N LEU A 668 -22.69 -9.04 25.43
CA LEU A 668 -22.96 -10.20 24.60
C LEU A 668 -21.76 -11.15 24.62
N ARG A 669 -22.04 -12.45 24.78
CA ARG A 669 -21.04 -13.51 24.55
C ARG A 669 -20.62 -13.51 23.08
N ARG A 670 -19.50 -14.17 22.77
CA ARG A 670 -19.02 -14.40 21.40
C ARG A 670 -20.14 -14.78 20.43
N HIS A 671 -20.32 -14.01 19.36
CA HIS A 671 -21.48 -14.12 18.46
C HIS A 671 -21.22 -13.59 17.04
N ILE A 672 -22.13 -13.91 16.13
CA ILE A 672 -22.35 -13.24 14.84
C ILE A 672 -23.73 -12.55 14.89
N VAL A 673 -23.89 -11.45 14.17
CA VAL A 673 -25.19 -10.81 13.93
C VAL A 673 -25.69 -11.22 12.55
N GLU A 674 -26.64 -12.15 12.48
CA GLU A 674 -27.23 -12.70 11.24
C GLU A 674 -28.28 -11.74 10.61
N GLY A 675 -28.27 -10.46 11.00
CA GLY A 675 -29.21 -9.42 10.57
C GLY A 675 -29.86 -8.66 11.72
N GLY A 676 -30.65 -7.63 11.38
CA GLY A 676 -31.28 -6.75 12.37
C GLY A 676 -31.65 -5.39 11.77
N SER A 677 -31.87 -4.41 12.64
CA SER A 677 -32.09 -3.01 12.27
C SER A 677 -31.18 -2.09 13.07
N SER A 678 -30.63 -1.06 12.40
CA SER A 678 -29.91 0.01 13.07
C SER A 678 -30.54 1.37 12.78
N VAL A 679 -30.56 2.23 13.79
CA VAL A 679 -31.16 3.56 13.76
C VAL A 679 -30.08 4.63 13.90
N LYS A 680 -30.34 5.83 13.37
CA LYS A 680 -29.52 7.01 13.71
C LYS A 680 -29.62 7.26 15.21
N ILE A 681 -28.50 7.61 15.86
CA ILE A 681 -28.53 8.01 17.28
C ILE A 681 -29.51 9.20 17.41
N SER A 682 -30.48 9.07 18.31
CA SER A 682 -31.53 10.10 18.44
C SER A 682 -30.95 11.43 18.97
N PRO A 683 -31.46 12.60 18.56
CA PRO A 683 -31.02 13.88 19.11
C PRO A 683 -31.12 13.96 20.65
N LYS A 684 -32.08 13.25 21.25
CA LYS A 684 -32.22 13.13 22.70
C LYS A 684 -31.09 12.30 23.33
N ALA A 685 -30.66 11.21 22.69
CA ALA A 685 -29.50 10.44 23.13
C ALA A 685 -28.21 11.27 22.99
N VAL A 686 -28.08 12.07 21.92
CA VAL A 686 -27.00 13.05 21.78
C VAL A 686 -27.01 14.07 22.92
N GLU A 687 -28.17 14.69 23.24
CA GLU A 687 -28.30 15.60 24.37
C GLU A 687 -27.99 14.96 25.73
N GLU A 688 -28.41 13.72 25.97
CA GLU A 688 -28.14 12.99 27.22
C GLU A 688 -26.65 12.66 27.36
N MET A 689 -25.97 12.30 26.26
CA MET A 689 -24.52 12.11 26.23
C MET A 689 -23.75 13.43 26.44
N ILE A 690 -24.22 14.56 25.89
CA ILE A 690 -23.66 15.90 26.15
C ILE A 690 -23.86 16.32 27.61
N LYS A 691 -25.00 15.98 28.23
CA LYS A 691 -25.25 16.26 29.66
C LYS A 691 -24.29 15.50 30.58
N ILE A 692 -23.87 14.29 30.20
CA ILE A 692 -22.83 13.52 30.92
C ILE A 692 -21.46 14.22 30.80
N ALA A 693 -21.12 14.74 29.62
CA ALA A 693 -19.88 15.49 29.39
C ALA A 693 -19.79 16.79 30.21
N ALA A 694 -20.94 17.38 30.55
CA ALA A 694 -21.03 18.60 31.36
C ALA A 694 -21.00 18.36 32.89
N ASP A 695 -20.84 17.12 33.36
CA ASP A 695 -20.79 16.83 34.80
C ASP A 695 -19.48 17.34 35.44
N LYS A 696 -19.62 18.10 36.52
CA LYS A 696 -18.54 18.91 37.12
C LYS A 696 -17.48 18.08 37.87
N ASN A 697 -17.66 16.77 37.93
CA ASN A 697 -16.74 15.86 38.63
C ASN A 697 -15.45 15.57 37.85
N CYS A 698 -15.32 16.02 36.60
CA CYS A 698 -14.11 15.80 35.79
C CYS A 698 -12.84 16.50 36.30
N ASP A 699 -12.96 17.52 37.15
CA ASP A 699 -11.81 18.17 37.81
C ASP A 699 -11.57 17.65 39.24
N SER A 700 -12.51 16.89 39.81
CA SER A 700 -12.35 16.26 41.13
C SER A 700 -11.72 14.88 41.00
N ALA A 701 -10.39 14.83 40.92
CA ALA A 701 -9.63 13.58 40.97
C ALA A 701 -10.01 12.78 42.24
N ASN A 702 -10.71 11.66 42.07
CA ASN A 702 -10.96 10.73 43.17
C ASN A 702 -9.66 9.99 43.50
N THR A 703 -8.87 10.54 44.42
CA THR A 703 -7.51 10.11 44.78
C THR A 703 -7.42 8.74 45.47
N LYS A 704 -8.49 7.93 45.43
CA LYS A 704 -8.61 6.64 46.11
C LYS A 704 -8.99 5.47 45.21
N GLY A 705 -9.21 5.70 43.90
CA GLY A 705 -9.41 4.62 42.92
C GLY A 705 -8.09 3.96 42.50
N ASP A 706 -8.17 2.72 42.03
CA ASP A 706 -7.06 2.08 41.31
C ASP A 706 -6.79 2.75 39.95
N LEU A 707 -5.68 2.38 39.31
CA LEU A 707 -5.31 2.94 37.99
C LEU A 707 -6.37 2.68 36.92
N TYR A 708 -7.10 1.57 37.02
CA TYR A 708 -8.18 1.20 36.11
C TYR A 708 -9.39 2.15 36.24
N THR A 709 -9.87 2.38 37.47
CA THR A 709 -10.97 3.31 37.78
C THR A 709 -10.60 4.74 37.39
N LYS A 710 -9.37 5.16 37.70
CA LYS A 710 -8.84 6.47 37.33
C LYS A 710 -8.73 6.64 35.81
N GLY A 711 -8.22 5.63 35.11
CA GLY A 711 -8.14 5.60 33.64
C GLY A 711 -9.54 5.72 33.01
N ARG A 712 -10.49 4.89 33.43
CA ARG A 712 -11.88 4.92 32.97
C ARG A 712 -12.53 6.30 33.17
N GLN A 713 -12.35 6.92 34.34
CA GLN A 713 -12.88 8.27 34.61
C GLN A 713 -12.23 9.33 33.71
N ASN A 714 -10.90 9.31 33.57
CA ASN A 714 -10.18 10.25 32.71
C ASN A 714 -10.60 10.10 31.24
N SER A 715 -10.71 8.87 30.72
CA SER A 715 -11.16 8.61 29.34
C SER A 715 -12.60 9.10 29.11
N ALA A 716 -13.52 8.89 30.07
CA ALA A 716 -14.88 9.41 29.98
C ALA A 716 -14.91 10.95 29.94
N CYS A 717 -14.07 11.62 30.74
CA CYS A 717 -13.96 13.08 30.75
C CYS A 717 -13.29 13.65 29.49
N ILE A 718 -12.27 12.98 28.94
CA ILE A 718 -11.65 13.35 27.66
C ILE A 718 -12.65 13.18 26.52
N ALA A 719 -13.34 12.03 26.44
CA ALA A 719 -14.39 11.80 25.46
C ALA A 719 -15.53 12.83 25.59
N GLY A 720 -15.88 13.23 26.81
CA GLY A 720 -16.84 14.30 27.07
C GLY A 720 -16.40 15.67 26.51
N ARG A 721 -15.15 16.07 26.78
CA ARG A 721 -14.57 17.34 26.28
C ARG A 721 -14.49 17.36 24.76
N VAL A 722 -13.90 16.33 24.15
CA VAL A 722 -13.84 16.17 22.68
C VAL A 722 -15.23 16.23 22.06
N ARG A 723 -16.25 15.65 22.71
CA ARG A 723 -17.63 15.64 22.21
C ARG A 723 -18.41 16.95 22.42
N ALA A 724 -17.99 17.80 23.35
CA ALA A 724 -18.53 19.15 23.49
C ALA A 724 -17.97 20.11 22.42
N GLU A 725 -16.79 19.80 21.90
CA GLU A 725 -16.11 20.53 20.81
C GLU A 725 -16.43 19.94 19.42
N ALA A 726 -16.85 18.68 19.34
CA ALA A 726 -17.23 18.01 18.10
C ALA A 726 -18.52 18.60 17.49
N PRO A 727 -18.54 18.92 16.18
CA PRO A 727 -19.77 19.30 15.51
C PRO A 727 -20.82 18.17 15.56
N PRO A 728 -22.13 18.49 15.65
CA PRO A 728 -23.20 17.49 15.72
C PRO A 728 -23.15 16.44 14.60
N ASP A 729 -22.59 16.82 13.45
CA ASP A 729 -22.52 15.99 12.25
C ASP A 729 -21.52 14.83 12.35
N VAL A 730 -20.54 14.89 13.26
CA VAL A 730 -19.66 13.74 13.61
C VAL A 730 -20.49 12.55 14.13
N LEU A 731 -21.69 12.82 14.68
CA LEU A 731 -22.64 11.80 15.13
C LEU A 731 -23.55 11.29 14.00
N GLY A 732 -23.50 11.88 12.80
CA GLY A 732 -24.28 11.47 11.63
C GLY A 732 -23.90 10.10 11.08
N LEU A 733 -22.63 9.70 11.22
CA LEU A 733 -22.11 8.39 10.85
C LEU A 733 -22.52 7.29 11.84
N ALA A 734 -22.66 7.66 13.12
CA ALA A 734 -22.93 6.72 14.19
C ALA A 734 -24.33 6.07 14.08
N ARG A 735 -24.41 4.80 14.50
CA ARG A 735 -25.65 4.02 14.54
C ARG A 735 -25.78 3.26 15.85
N GLU A 736 -27.02 3.14 16.30
CA GLU A 736 -27.43 2.26 17.38
C GLU A 736 -28.11 1.03 16.77
N LEU A 737 -27.87 -0.18 17.32
CA LEU A 737 -28.64 -1.36 16.91
C LEU A 737 -29.96 -1.32 17.70
N ASP A 738 -31.07 -1.28 16.98
CA ASP A 738 -32.43 -1.31 17.53
C ASP A 738 -32.89 -2.76 17.70
N THR A 739 -32.63 -3.60 16.69
CA THR A 739 -32.80 -5.06 16.78
C THR A 739 -31.58 -5.78 16.21
N ALA A 740 -31.26 -6.95 16.76
CA ALA A 740 -30.21 -7.83 16.24
C ALA A 740 -30.62 -9.30 16.42
N ASN A 741 -30.51 -10.07 15.34
CA ASN A 741 -30.60 -11.53 15.36
C ASN A 741 -29.19 -12.05 15.67
N ILE A 742 -29.02 -12.70 16.82
CA ILE A 742 -27.70 -13.04 17.35
C ILE A 742 -27.54 -14.55 17.37
N LYS A 743 -26.55 -15.03 16.61
CA LYS A 743 -26.06 -16.41 16.72
C LYS A 743 -24.89 -16.44 17.68
N VAL A 744 -25.15 -16.96 18.88
CA VAL A 744 -24.11 -17.21 19.88
C VAL A 744 -23.22 -18.36 19.41
N LEU A 745 -21.91 -18.17 19.44
CA LEU A 745 -20.92 -19.18 19.10
C LEU A 745 -20.32 -19.81 20.37
N ALA A 746 -19.61 -20.93 20.22
CA ALA A 746 -18.84 -21.50 21.31
C ALA A 746 -17.74 -20.52 21.78
N SER A 747 -17.68 -20.26 23.09
CA SER A 747 -16.70 -19.42 23.79
C SER A 747 -15.26 -19.92 23.62
N ASP A 748 -15.07 -21.23 23.63
CA ASP A 748 -13.80 -21.92 23.36
C ASP A 748 -13.53 -22.17 21.87
N GLY A 749 -14.39 -21.66 20.98
CA GLY A 749 -14.20 -21.63 19.53
C GLY A 749 -14.96 -22.71 18.77
N GLU A 750 -15.18 -22.46 17.48
CA GLU A 750 -15.74 -23.46 16.57
C GLU A 750 -14.71 -24.52 16.17
N SER A 751 -15.16 -25.58 15.49
CA SER A 751 -14.30 -26.74 15.19
C SER A 751 -13.04 -26.41 14.37
N SER A 752 -13.10 -25.43 13.47
CA SER A 752 -11.95 -24.93 12.71
C SER A 752 -10.99 -24.13 13.60
N GLU A 753 -11.53 -23.23 14.42
CA GLU A 753 -10.78 -22.35 15.31
C GLU A 753 -10.04 -23.14 16.39
N LYS A 754 -10.70 -24.15 16.97
CA LYS A 754 -10.07 -25.10 17.90
C LYS A 754 -8.88 -25.84 17.28
N ARG A 755 -8.95 -26.17 15.99
CA ARG A 755 -7.84 -26.78 15.26
C ARG A 755 -6.73 -25.78 14.95
N ALA A 756 -7.06 -24.52 14.63
CA ALA A 756 -6.08 -23.45 14.48
C ALA A 756 -5.36 -23.14 15.80
N ILE A 757 -6.08 -23.07 16.93
CA ILE A 757 -5.51 -22.93 18.28
C ILE A 757 -4.60 -24.13 18.61
N ALA A 758 -5.03 -25.35 18.30
CA ALA A 758 -4.20 -26.54 18.51
C ALA A 758 -2.97 -26.59 17.61
N PHE A 759 -3.05 -26.12 16.36
CA PHE A 759 -1.92 -25.99 15.45
C PHE A 759 -0.93 -24.94 15.95
N HIS A 760 -1.37 -23.70 16.17
CA HIS A 760 -0.50 -22.62 16.63
C HIS A 760 0.15 -22.92 17.98
N ALA A 761 -0.58 -23.52 18.94
CA ALA A 761 -0.03 -23.97 20.21
C ALA A 761 0.95 -25.17 20.11
N GLY A 762 1.25 -25.65 18.90
CA GLY A 762 2.05 -26.85 18.62
C GLY A 762 1.53 -28.08 19.38
N LYS A 763 0.24 -28.36 19.21
CA LYS A 763 -0.49 -29.50 19.81
C LYS A 763 -1.20 -30.36 18.75
N ALA A 764 -1.38 -29.87 17.53
CA ALA A 764 -1.95 -30.68 16.46
C ALA A 764 -0.98 -31.82 16.10
N GLN A 765 -1.47 -33.07 16.16
CA GLN A 765 -0.80 -34.20 15.54
C GLN A 765 -0.91 -34.02 14.03
N ALA A 766 0.15 -33.48 13.46
CA ALA A 766 0.22 -33.42 12.02
C ALA A 766 0.27 -34.87 11.50
N GLY A 767 -0.64 -35.08 10.57
CA GLY A 767 -1.29 -36.32 10.13
C GLY A 767 -2.64 -35.92 9.51
N THR A 768 -3.23 -34.87 10.08
CA THR A 768 -3.90 -33.78 9.34
C THR A 768 -2.90 -32.78 8.70
N LEU A 769 -1.57 -33.05 8.71
CA LEU A 769 -0.47 -32.14 8.32
C LEU A 769 1.00 -32.71 8.33
N GLY A 770 1.30 -34.00 8.60
CA GLY A 770 2.69 -34.51 8.66
C GLY A 770 3.13 -35.20 9.98
N GLU A 771 3.72 -34.45 10.93
CA GLU A 771 4.27 -34.95 12.22
C GLU A 771 4.02 -34.01 13.41
N SER A 772 3.90 -34.53 14.64
CA SER A 772 3.62 -33.69 15.84
C SER A 772 4.70 -32.63 16.08
N ALA A 773 4.29 -31.39 16.41
CA ALA A 773 5.23 -30.30 16.67
C ALA A 773 6.22 -30.64 17.80
N VAL A 774 7.50 -30.41 17.55
CA VAL A 774 8.58 -30.65 18.51
C VAL A 774 8.90 -29.37 19.29
N PRO A 775 9.30 -29.47 20.58
CA PRO A 775 9.89 -28.34 21.30
C PRO A 775 11.17 -27.90 20.61
N ASP A 776 11.28 -26.62 20.32
CA ASP A 776 12.42 -26.06 19.61
C ASP A 776 12.75 -24.65 20.14
N LYS A 777 13.73 -24.00 19.53
CA LYS A 777 13.96 -22.58 19.68
C LYS A 777 13.99 -21.91 18.31
N THR A 778 13.50 -20.68 18.25
CA THR A 778 13.74 -19.83 17.09
C THR A 778 15.26 -19.62 16.91
N ASN A 779 15.67 -19.11 15.76
CA ASN A 779 17.06 -18.65 15.50
C ASN A 779 17.59 -17.65 16.55
N TYR A 780 16.68 -17.12 17.37
CA TYR A 780 16.88 -16.09 18.38
C TYR A 780 16.79 -16.64 19.82
N ASN A 781 16.91 -17.96 19.98
CA ASN A 781 17.01 -18.66 21.28
C ASN A 781 15.76 -18.57 22.19
N TRP A 782 14.63 -18.04 21.69
CA TRP A 782 13.34 -18.06 22.38
C TRP A 782 12.70 -19.45 22.29
N PRO A 783 12.13 -20.01 23.39
CA PRO A 783 11.42 -21.27 23.34
C PRO A 783 10.18 -21.16 22.46
N ALA A 784 10.07 -22.05 21.49
CA ALA A 784 8.96 -22.14 20.54
C ALA A 784 8.63 -23.62 20.28
N LYS A 785 7.72 -23.87 19.35
CA LYS A 785 7.52 -25.20 18.77
C LYS A 785 7.67 -25.13 17.27
N GLY A 786 8.08 -26.24 16.67
CA GLY A 786 8.31 -26.36 15.24
C GLY A 786 7.57 -27.55 14.64
N TYR A 787 7.00 -27.36 13.45
CA TYR A 787 6.53 -28.46 12.60
C TYR A 787 7.63 -28.86 11.61
N PRO A 788 7.99 -30.16 11.50
CA PRO A 788 8.89 -30.68 10.47
C PRO A 788 8.46 -30.26 9.07
N THR A 789 9.41 -29.82 8.25
CA THR A 789 9.16 -29.33 6.89
C THR A 789 10.39 -29.54 5.99
N CYS A 790 10.38 -28.91 4.81
CA CYS A 790 11.52 -28.90 3.90
C CYS A 790 12.06 -27.48 3.70
N GLU A 791 13.31 -27.41 3.23
CA GLU A 791 14.00 -26.21 2.82
C GLU A 791 14.34 -26.29 1.32
N LEU A 792 14.02 -25.24 0.56
CA LEU A 792 14.38 -25.13 -0.86
C LEU A 792 15.85 -24.73 -1.02
N THR A 793 16.75 -25.69 -1.22
CA THR A 793 18.17 -25.37 -1.43
C THR A 793 18.42 -24.77 -2.82
N ASN A 794 19.31 -23.76 -2.88
CA ASN A 794 19.65 -23.04 -4.11
C ASN A 794 21.05 -23.40 -4.66
N ASN A 795 21.68 -24.47 -4.14
CA ASN A 795 23.13 -24.71 -4.25
C ASN A 795 23.50 -25.74 -5.34
N GLY A 796 22.76 -25.77 -6.45
CA GLY A 796 23.01 -26.70 -7.58
C GLY A 796 22.79 -28.19 -7.28
N LYS A 797 22.42 -28.54 -6.04
CA LYS A 797 21.81 -29.83 -5.71
C LYS A 797 20.36 -29.82 -6.19
N SER A 798 19.92 -30.88 -6.85
CA SER A 798 18.63 -30.91 -7.55
C SER A 798 17.41 -30.96 -6.64
N GLU A 799 17.58 -31.48 -5.42
CA GLU A 799 16.49 -31.89 -4.53
C GLU A 799 16.38 -30.98 -3.30
N PRO A 800 15.14 -30.70 -2.82
CA PRO A 800 14.92 -30.01 -1.55
C PRO A 800 15.45 -30.87 -0.39
N ILE A 801 15.85 -30.21 0.70
CA ILE A 801 16.23 -30.91 1.94
C ILE A 801 14.99 -30.99 2.83
N CYS A 802 14.64 -32.20 3.26
CA CYS A 802 13.46 -32.48 4.08
C CYS A 802 13.86 -33.31 5.30
N ASP A 803 13.09 -33.21 6.37
CA ASP A 803 13.27 -34.05 7.55
C ASP A 803 12.99 -35.54 7.23
N ASP A 804 13.86 -36.44 7.72
CA ASP A 804 13.76 -37.89 7.57
C ASP A 804 13.90 -38.62 8.92
N ALA A 805 13.19 -39.74 9.05
CA ALA A 805 13.20 -40.60 10.21
C ALA A 805 14.53 -41.35 10.43
N SER A 806 15.37 -41.53 9.39
CA SER A 806 16.65 -42.24 9.50
C SER A 806 17.85 -41.33 9.79
N GLN A 807 17.80 -40.07 9.34
CA GLN A 807 18.71 -39.00 9.75
C GLN A 807 17.91 -37.72 10.04
N PRO A 808 17.46 -37.51 11.30
CA PRO A 808 16.68 -36.33 11.64
C PRO A 808 17.58 -35.09 11.58
N LEU A 809 17.43 -34.33 10.51
CA LEU A 809 17.80 -32.92 10.45
C LEU A 809 16.88 -32.16 11.41
N LYS A 810 17.20 -32.15 12.71
CA LYS A 810 16.45 -31.42 13.76
C LYS A 810 16.47 -29.88 13.59
N SER A 811 16.66 -29.39 12.36
CA SER A 811 16.99 -28.02 11.99
C SER A 811 16.01 -27.40 10.99
N VAL A 812 15.09 -28.15 10.36
CA VAL A 812 14.16 -27.61 9.35
C VAL A 812 12.73 -27.60 9.89
N LEU A 813 12.42 -26.57 10.68
CA LEU A 813 11.17 -26.45 11.41
C LEU A 813 10.43 -25.16 11.03
N PHE A 814 9.15 -25.29 10.66
CA PHE A 814 8.22 -24.16 10.58
C PHE A 814 7.75 -23.79 11.98
N HIS A 815 8.20 -22.65 12.51
CA HIS A 815 7.95 -22.24 13.89
C HIS A 815 6.52 -21.74 14.11
N VAL A 816 5.94 -22.11 15.25
CA VAL A 816 4.62 -21.68 15.74
C VAL A 816 4.69 -21.24 17.21
N ASN A 817 3.66 -20.53 17.68
CA ASN A 817 3.60 -20.01 19.05
C ASN A 817 3.46 -21.12 20.12
N GLY A 818 4.60 -21.56 20.65
CA GLY A 818 4.71 -22.80 21.42
C GLY A 818 5.09 -22.67 22.90
N GLN A 819 4.40 -21.84 23.70
CA GLN A 819 4.49 -21.85 25.17
C GLN A 819 3.14 -22.11 25.83
#